data_AF-A0A920AQN0-F1
#
_entry.id   AF-A0A920AQN0-F1
#
_cell.length_a   1.000
_cell.length_b   1.000
_cell.length_c   1.000
_cell.angle_alpha   90.00
_cell.angle_beta   90.00
_cell.angle_gamma   90.00
#
_symmetry.space_group_name_H-M   'P 1'
#
loop_
_entity.id
_entity.type
_entity.pdbx_description
1 polymer ?
#
loop_
_entity_poly.entity_id
_entity_poly.type
_entity_poly.pdbx_seq_one_letter_code
_entity_poly.pdbx_strand_id
1 'polypeptide(L)'
;MEGNNNDLWISTNNGISNYDIIEDKFSNLGLNDGLQALNFRKNAFFKSQDGTMYFGGINGFNKFNPDGFQKNSTPPKVEIVGFKVFNKDVEVNEEILGKAILDKEISETDFIVLKNSHNSFSFEFSAMHFSSPKQNQYKYMLEGFNEDWIEKDHDKRFANYSNLDAGDYVFKVMASNNYGNWNETPKELRVKILPPFWKTWWAYLIYALFFVFLMWLFRRYILISVDYNNKLKIEKFEKRKLKEINKMKLEFFTNISHEFKTPLTLILGPLQSLLEIKTTDLKTKESLLIMDRNAKHLYRLVNQLMDFRKADSKQLKVNAVLGDIVDFCENIVSSFHVLANKKELNLSFKSQVSELIAYFDRDLMEKIMNNILSNAVKFTPDNGKIRVSLSVVKPRRNMSARLGQQNPEFEIFVEDSGIGIPKSKISKIFGRFYQVDNVNRSGSLGSGVGLALTKKLVGLLDGSIDVVSRENKGSRFVMRFPLIVDSPSIEGKIENILLEEGISELERNGSDANSVSKDSEFEIEDKLPLMLIVEDNSDMQRFLKASFENQYRIIQALNGKQGLEKAIDNVPNIILCDVMMPEMDGIEFCEKIKKNEITNHVPIIMLTAKGSIESKLKGLEVGADSYIPKPFDMRILEMKVKKLLEERENLKEKFRLKGITQDSKKIGINNTHKTFLEKAEKVIEDNLMNNEFGVEDLALALSFSRMQLYRKFKSILGSSANEFIRNYRIKKAARLLIETDLNVSEILYDVGFTNRSYFSKCFKKSFDMSPKEYAKKHRINPKFQR
;
A
#
# COMPACT_ATOMS: atom_id res chain seq x y z
N MET A 1 100.55 7.74 -79.42
CA MET A 1 102.00 7.93 -79.18
C MET A 1 102.32 7.21 -77.88
N GLU A 2 103.27 6.28 -77.90
CA GLU A 2 103.63 5.52 -76.69
C GLU A 2 104.44 6.37 -75.70
N GLY A 3 103.95 6.42 -74.47
CA GLY A 3 104.63 6.97 -73.30
C GLY A 3 105.73 6.03 -72.79
N ASN A 4 106.38 6.43 -71.71
CA ASN A 4 107.44 5.63 -71.10
C ASN A 4 106.91 4.49 -70.20
N ASN A 5 105.64 4.56 -69.75
CA ASN A 5 105.04 3.65 -68.78
C ASN A 5 103.89 2.79 -69.36
N ASN A 6 104.00 2.26 -70.58
CA ASN A 6 102.91 1.51 -71.25
C ASN A 6 101.59 2.30 -71.40
N ASP A 7 101.68 3.62 -71.40
CA ASP A 7 100.56 4.53 -71.62
C ASP A 7 100.51 4.96 -73.09
N LEU A 8 99.30 5.05 -73.65
CA LEU A 8 99.11 5.51 -75.02
C LEU A 8 98.44 6.88 -75.04
N TRP A 9 99.21 7.89 -75.45
CA TRP A 9 98.74 9.26 -75.59
C TRP A 9 98.15 9.48 -76.98
N ILE A 10 96.88 9.84 -77.02
CA ILE A 10 96.07 9.91 -78.24
C ILE A 10 95.56 11.35 -78.40
N SER A 11 95.99 12.02 -79.46
CA SER A 11 95.39 13.29 -79.88
C SER A 11 94.02 13.02 -80.52
N THR A 12 92.97 13.64 -79.99
CA THR A 12 91.61 13.55 -80.54
C THR A 12 91.13 14.91 -81.03
N ASN A 13 89.91 14.94 -81.57
CA ASN A 13 89.17 16.18 -81.83
C ASN A 13 88.54 16.78 -80.55
N ASN A 14 88.69 16.13 -79.39
CA ASN A 14 88.11 16.56 -78.13
C ASN A 14 89.11 16.46 -76.95
N GLY A 15 90.35 16.92 -77.17
CA GLY A 15 91.42 16.93 -76.18
C GLY A 15 92.47 15.86 -76.42
N ILE A 16 93.30 15.63 -75.41
CA ILE A 16 94.33 14.58 -75.42
C ILE A 16 93.92 13.51 -74.42
N SER A 17 93.79 12.28 -74.89
CA SER A 17 93.47 11.14 -74.04
C SER A 17 94.73 10.37 -73.69
N ASN A 18 94.94 10.10 -72.40
CA ASN A 18 95.85 9.07 -71.95
C ASN A 18 95.08 7.76 -71.78
N TYR A 19 95.52 6.72 -72.48
CA TYR A 19 95.00 5.36 -72.30
C TYR A 19 96.03 4.54 -71.54
N ASP A 20 95.69 4.18 -70.30
CA ASP A 20 96.48 3.27 -69.50
C ASP A 20 96.13 1.83 -69.92
N ILE A 21 97.09 1.16 -70.55
CA ILE A 21 96.91 -0.17 -71.14
C ILE A 21 96.74 -1.24 -70.05
N ILE A 22 97.23 -1.01 -68.82
CA ILE A 22 97.17 -1.98 -67.72
C ILE A 22 95.82 -1.89 -66.99
N GLU A 23 95.36 -0.68 -66.68
CA GLU A 23 94.07 -0.48 -66.00
C GLU A 23 92.85 -0.48 -66.94
N ASP A 24 93.07 -0.51 -68.26
CA ASP A 24 92.03 -0.37 -69.30
C ASP A 24 91.15 0.88 -69.07
N LYS A 25 91.79 2.00 -68.70
CA LYS A 25 91.11 3.26 -68.39
C LYS A 25 91.62 4.40 -69.25
N PHE A 26 90.67 5.21 -69.71
CA PHE A 26 90.96 6.49 -70.35
C PHE A 26 90.92 7.62 -69.33
N SER A 27 91.95 8.45 -69.34
CA SER A 27 91.97 9.75 -68.66
C SER A 27 92.12 10.85 -69.70
N ASN A 28 91.16 11.78 -69.73
CA ASN A 28 91.07 12.80 -70.77
C ASN A 28 91.52 14.15 -70.23
N LEU A 29 92.47 14.77 -70.92
CA LEU A 29 92.87 16.15 -70.67
C LEU A 29 92.00 17.09 -71.50
N GLY A 30 91.44 18.10 -70.86
CA GLY A 30 90.61 19.15 -71.46
C GLY A 30 91.15 20.56 -71.19
N LEU A 31 90.28 21.55 -71.38
CA LEU A 31 90.64 22.96 -71.18
C LEU A 31 91.05 23.28 -69.73
N ASN A 32 90.37 22.68 -68.74
CA ASN A 32 90.65 22.89 -67.32
C ASN A 32 92.00 22.29 -66.89
N ASP A 33 92.57 21.39 -67.69
CA ASP A 33 93.86 20.75 -67.45
C ASP A 33 95.01 21.49 -68.16
N GLY A 34 94.72 22.62 -68.81
CA GLY A 34 95.71 23.50 -69.43
C GLY A 34 95.86 23.35 -70.96
N LEU A 35 94.99 22.58 -71.64
CA LEU A 35 95.02 22.50 -73.10
C LEU A 35 94.55 23.81 -73.73
N GLN A 36 95.31 24.32 -74.71
CA GLN A 36 94.98 25.56 -75.41
C GLN A 36 93.75 25.44 -76.34
N ALA A 37 93.47 24.24 -76.83
CA ALA A 37 92.32 23.92 -77.65
C ALA A 37 92.05 22.40 -77.59
N LEU A 38 90.82 21.99 -77.85
CA LEU A 38 90.42 20.58 -77.86
C LEU A 38 90.73 19.87 -79.19
N ASN A 39 90.83 20.61 -80.30
CA ASN A 39 91.03 20.04 -81.63
C ASN A 39 92.52 19.90 -82.00
N PHE A 40 93.02 18.66 -82.06
CA PHE A 40 94.38 18.34 -82.50
C PHE A 40 94.44 17.81 -83.95
N ARG A 41 95.53 18.13 -84.66
CA ARG A 41 95.72 17.74 -86.07
C ARG A 41 96.26 16.31 -86.15
N LYS A 42 95.69 15.51 -87.05
CA LYS A 42 96.14 14.15 -87.31
C LYS A 42 97.61 14.14 -87.74
N ASN A 43 98.39 13.20 -87.19
CA ASN A 43 99.83 13.02 -87.43
C ASN A 43 100.73 14.20 -87.03
N ALA A 44 100.20 15.23 -86.37
CA ALA A 44 100.98 16.35 -85.86
C ALA A 44 101.41 16.07 -84.42
N PHE A 45 102.32 15.13 -84.22
CA PHE A 45 102.86 14.79 -82.90
C PHE A 45 104.36 14.56 -82.96
N PHE A 46 105.06 14.87 -81.87
CA PHE A 46 106.50 14.66 -81.74
C PHE A 46 106.87 14.35 -80.28
N LYS A 47 107.76 13.39 -80.07
CA LYS A 47 108.33 13.06 -78.75
C LYS A 47 109.81 13.40 -78.79
N SER A 48 110.20 14.29 -77.90
CA SER A 48 111.59 14.69 -77.73
C SER A 48 112.39 13.62 -76.98
N GLN A 49 113.72 13.66 -77.06
CA GLN A 49 114.62 12.68 -76.43
C GLN A 49 114.50 12.66 -74.89
N ASP A 50 114.08 13.77 -74.29
CA ASP A 50 113.79 13.92 -72.86
C ASP A 50 112.42 13.35 -72.44
N GLY A 51 111.70 12.71 -73.36
CA GLY A 51 110.36 12.14 -73.10
C GLY A 51 109.22 13.16 -73.20
N THR A 52 109.51 14.45 -73.41
CA THR A 52 108.49 15.48 -73.54
C THR A 52 107.68 15.28 -74.83
N MET A 53 106.34 15.34 -74.71
CA MET A 53 105.43 15.17 -75.82
C MET A 53 104.90 16.51 -76.33
N TYR A 54 104.80 16.59 -77.66
CA TYR A 54 104.28 17.73 -78.39
C TYR A 54 103.12 17.27 -79.26
N PHE A 55 101.96 17.88 -79.07
CA PHE A 55 100.78 17.64 -79.89
C PHE A 55 100.35 18.93 -80.57
N GLY A 56 100.39 18.94 -81.91
CA GLY A 56 100.01 20.05 -82.76
C GLY A 56 98.50 20.13 -82.95
N GLY A 57 97.93 21.31 -82.72
CA GLY A 57 96.52 21.60 -82.91
C GLY A 57 96.29 22.84 -83.77
N ILE A 58 95.06 23.33 -83.76
CA ILE A 58 94.67 24.55 -84.51
C ILE A 58 95.39 25.81 -84.04
N ASN A 59 95.80 25.88 -82.77
CA ASN A 59 96.39 27.07 -82.14
C ASN A 59 97.87 26.85 -81.77
N GLY A 60 98.64 26.20 -82.66
CA GLY A 60 100.04 25.86 -82.38
C GLY A 60 100.18 24.46 -81.80
N PHE A 61 100.96 24.29 -80.74
CA PHE A 61 101.19 22.97 -80.12
C PHE A 61 101.14 23.05 -78.60
N ASN A 62 100.65 21.96 -77.98
CA ASN A 62 100.74 21.77 -76.54
C ASN A 62 101.98 20.93 -76.25
N LYS A 63 102.77 21.38 -75.25
CA LYS A 63 103.95 20.68 -74.74
C LYS A 63 103.66 20.25 -73.31
N PHE A 64 103.78 18.96 -73.02
CA PHE A 64 103.72 18.47 -71.64
C PHE A 64 104.62 17.25 -71.46
N ASN A 65 105.06 17.03 -70.23
CA ASN A 65 105.76 15.82 -69.84
C ASN A 65 104.76 14.89 -69.11
N PRO A 66 104.47 13.68 -69.62
CA PRO A 66 103.59 12.72 -68.97
C PRO A 66 103.97 12.41 -67.51
N ASP A 67 105.28 12.38 -67.21
CA ASP A 67 105.79 12.05 -65.87
C ASP A 67 105.53 13.17 -64.83
N GLY A 68 105.06 14.33 -65.28
CA GLY A 68 104.75 15.49 -64.42
C GLY A 68 103.34 15.50 -63.82
N PHE A 69 102.44 14.59 -64.23
CA PHE A 69 101.08 14.54 -63.70
C PHE A 69 101.02 13.77 -62.38
N GLN A 70 100.83 14.47 -61.26
CA GLN A 70 100.54 13.83 -59.96
C GLN A 70 99.03 13.61 -59.80
N LYS A 71 98.58 12.35 -59.76
CA LYS A 71 97.21 12.00 -59.34
C LYS A 71 97.10 12.24 -57.83
N ASN A 72 96.28 13.21 -57.40
CA ASN A 72 96.00 13.41 -55.97
C ASN A 72 94.90 12.45 -55.52
N SER A 73 95.28 11.42 -54.76
CA SER A 73 94.38 10.34 -54.31
C SER A 73 93.87 10.54 -52.87
N THR A 74 94.07 11.69 -52.25
CA THR A 74 93.67 11.92 -50.84
C THR A 74 92.14 11.90 -50.65
N PRO A 75 91.59 11.06 -49.75
CA PRO A 75 90.17 11.09 -49.40
C PRO A 75 89.78 12.40 -48.70
N PRO A 76 88.58 12.93 -48.93
CA PRO A 76 88.16 14.19 -48.33
C PRO A 76 87.73 14.01 -46.87
N LYS A 77 87.97 15.01 -46.01
CA LYS A 77 87.37 15.06 -44.67
C LYS A 77 85.94 15.60 -44.78
N VAL A 78 84.95 14.89 -44.23
CA VAL A 78 83.54 15.33 -44.19
C VAL A 78 83.21 15.92 -42.82
N GLU A 79 82.53 17.08 -42.80
CA GLU A 79 82.03 17.73 -41.59
C GLU A 79 80.54 18.02 -41.73
N ILE A 80 79.82 17.98 -40.60
CA ILE A 80 78.45 18.48 -40.50
C ILE A 80 78.54 19.98 -40.25
N VAL A 81 77.95 20.77 -41.13
CA VAL A 81 78.08 22.23 -41.15
C VAL A 81 76.79 22.96 -40.80
N GLY A 82 75.65 22.26 -40.78
CA GLY A 82 74.36 22.85 -40.44
C GLY A 82 73.40 21.85 -39.82
N PHE A 83 72.54 22.35 -38.93
CA PHE A 83 71.44 21.60 -38.36
C PHE A 83 70.19 22.48 -38.35
N LYS A 84 69.09 21.94 -38.90
CA LYS A 84 67.81 22.63 -38.99
C LYS A 84 66.73 21.83 -38.30
N VAL A 85 65.86 22.50 -37.57
CA VAL A 85 64.64 21.92 -36.99
C VAL A 85 63.45 22.65 -37.63
N PHE A 86 62.48 21.90 -38.19
CA PHE A 86 61.37 22.47 -38.97
C PHE A 86 61.81 23.46 -40.06
N ASN A 87 62.90 23.14 -40.77
CA ASN A 87 63.46 23.96 -41.86
C ASN A 87 63.96 25.36 -41.43
N LYS A 88 64.25 25.56 -40.14
CA LYS A 88 64.93 26.73 -39.60
C LYS A 88 66.29 26.34 -39.07
N ASP A 89 67.31 27.12 -39.38
CA ASP A 89 68.66 26.97 -38.81
C ASP A 89 68.60 27.13 -37.29
N VAL A 90 69.41 26.34 -36.58
CA VAL A 90 69.55 26.41 -35.13
C VAL A 90 70.89 27.05 -34.81
N GLU A 91 70.87 28.26 -34.24
CA GLU A 91 72.10 28.92 -33.80
C GLU A 91 72.55 28.42 -32.41
N VAL A 92 73.83 28.62 -32.10
CA VAL A 92 74.41 28.26 -30.79
C VAL A 92 73.75 29.08 -29.70
N ASN A 93 73.28 28.43 -28.64
CA ASN A 93 72.49 29.03 -27.54
C ASN A 93 71.13 29.61 -27.96
N GLU A 94 70.62 29.34 -29.17
CA GLU A 94 69.28 29.78 -29.56
C GLU A 94 68.21 28.95 -28.85
N GLU A 95 67.31 29.62 -28.14
CA GLU A 95 66.19 28.97 -27.46
C GLU A 95 65.03 28.70 -28.42
N ILE A 96 64.89 27.43 -28.83
CA ILE A 96 63.71 26.98 -29.57
C ILE A 96 62.75 26.33 -28.58
N LEU A 97 61.61 27.01 -28.34
CA LEU A 97 60.56 26.56 -27.41
C LEU A 97 61.09 26.33 -25.97
N GLY A 98 61.85 27.31 -25.48
CA GLY A 98 62.29 27.45 -24.08
C GLY A 98 63.43 26.54 -23.65
N LYS A 99 64.25 26.04 -24.59
CA LYS A 99 65.51 25.35 -24.30
C LYS A 99 66.48 25.50 -25.47
N ALA A 100 67.74 25.78 -25.18
CA ALA A 100 68.82 25.71 -26.17
C ALA A 100 68.99 24.27 -26.66
N ILE A 101 69.04 24.08 -27.98
CA ILE A 101 69.23 22.76 -28.63
C ILE A 101 70.71 22.48 -28.88
N LEU A 102 71.50 23.52 -29.18
CA LEU A 102 72.94 23.44 -29.43
C LEU A 102 73.69 24.32 -28.41
N ASP A 103 74.62 23.72 -27.69
CA ASP A 103 75.51 24.42 -26.74
C ASP A 103 76.83 24.89 -27.39
N LYS A 104 77.17 24.32 -28.55
CA LYS A 104 78.36 24.62 -29.37
C LYS A 104 78.01 24.55 -30.86
N GLU A 105 78.93 24.93 -31.73
CA GLU A 105 78.75 24.78 -33.19
C GLU A 105 78.49 23.31 -33.54
N ILE A 106 77.67 23.07 -34.57
CA ILE A 106 77.25 21.72 -34.97
C ILE A 106 78.43 20.82 -35.38
N SER A 107 79.49 21.42 -35.92
CA SER A 107 80.74 20.76 -36.31
C SER A 107 81.47 20.10 -35.12
N GLU A 108 81.30 20.68 -33.92
CA GLU A 108 81.91 20.25 -32.65
C GLU A 108 80.92 19.53 -31.71
N THR A 109 79.67 19.34 -32.14
CA THR A 109 78.63 18.70 -31.33
C THR A 109 78.60 17.20 -31.59
N ASP A 110 78.61 16.40 -30.52
CA ASP A 110 78.52 14.93 -30.61
C ASP A 110 77.12 14.37 -30.29
N PHE A 111 76.29 15.16 -29.59
CA PHE A 111 74.99 14.72 -29.07
C PHE A 111 73.95 15.84 -29.02
N ILE A 112 72.74 15.57 -29.51
CA ILE A 112 71.60 16.49 -29.51
C ILE A 112 70.40 15.84 -28.81
N VAL A 113 69.72 16.59 -27.93
CA VAL A 113 68.47 16.15 -27.28
C VAL A 113 67.30 16.97 -27.79
N LEU A 114 66.31 16.29 -28.37
CA LEU A 114 65.09 16.87 -28.92
C LEU A 114 63.88 16.48 -28.06
N LYS A 115 62.94 17.42 -27.90
CA LYS A 115 61.61 17.12 -27.35
C LYS A 115 60.80 16.35 -28.41
N ASN A 116 59.77 15.61 -28.00
CA ASN A 116 58.85 14.95 -28.94
C ASN A 116 58.27 15.91 -30.01
N SER A 117 58.11 17.19 -29.65
CA SER A 117 57.64 18.24 -30.55
C SER A 117 58.64 18.64 -31.64
N HIS A 118 59.91 18.22 -31.58
CA HIS A 118 60.99 18.55 -32.53
C HIS A 118 61.39 17.33 -33.36
N ASN A 119 60.42 16.50 -33.76
CA ASN A 119 60.69 15.22 -34.42
C ASN A 119 60.94 15.32 -35.94
N SER A 120 61.15 16.53 -36.46
CA SER A 120 61.44 16.79 -37.87
C SER A 120 62.62 17.75 -37.99
N PHE A 121 63.74 17.26 -38.54
CA PHE A 121 65.01 17.97 -38.60
C PHE A 121 65.85 17.54 -39.82
N SER A 122 66.83 18.36 -40.19
CA SER A 122 67.76 18.07 -41.27
C SER A 122 69.20 18.45 -40.94
N PHE A 123 70.16 17.70 -41.49
CA PHE A 123 71.60 17.96 -41.39
C PHE A 123 72.15 18.46 -42.71
N GLU A 124 73.08 19.41 -42.66
CA GLU A 124 73.88 19.86 -43.80
C GLU A 124 75.34 19.44 -43.61
N PHE A 125 75.99 19.00 -44.68
CA PHE A 125 77.35 18.44 -44.63
C PHE A 125 78.21 18.88 -45.81
N SER A 126 79.52 18.96 -45.61
CA SER A 126 80.47 19.39 -46.63
C SER A 126 81.76 18.57 -46.61
N ALA A 127 82.34 18.38 -47.79
CA ALA A 127 83.62 17.70 -47.97
C ALA A 127 84.73 18.75 -48.14
N MET A 128 85.76 18.69 -47.31
CA MET A 128 86.89 19.63 -47.31
C MET A 128 87.91 19.27 -48.41
N HIS A 129 87.51 19.36 -49.68
CA HIS A 129 88.37 19.15 -50.85
C HIS A 129 88.04 20.15 -51.97
N PHE A 130 88.97 21.07 -52.26
CA PHE A 130 88.73 22.28 -53.07
C PHE A 130 89.11 22.13 -54.55
N SER A 131 89.85 21.10 -54.93
CA SER A 131 90.40 20.93 -56.29
C SER A 131 89.33 20.68 -57.36
N SER A 132 88.18 20.09 -56.98
CA SER A 132 87.01 19.89 -57.88
C SER A 132 85.72 19.65 -57.07
N PRO A 133 85.15 20.69 -56.41
CA PRO A 133 84.06 20.52 -55.44
C PRO A 133 82.73 20.00 -56.02
N LYS A 134 82.54 20.14 -57.34
CA LYS A 134 81.34 19.67 -58.06
C LYS A 134 81.38 18.18 -58.43
N GLN A 135 82.49 17.50 -58.16
CA GLN A 135 82.67 16.08 -58.47
C GLN A 135 82.73 15.19 -57.21
N ASN A 136 82.52 15.75 -56.03
CA ASN A 136 82.43 14.98 -54.78
C ASN A 136 81.05 14.32 -54.66
N GLN A 137 80.99 13.07 -54.19
CA GLN A 137 79.74 12.37 -53.87
C GLN A 137 79.57 12.22 -52.36
N TYR A 138 78.33 12.05 -51.91
CA TYR A 138 77.99 11.89 -50.49
C TYR A 138 77.07 10.69 -50.27
N LYS A 139 77.24 10.03 -49.12
CA LYS A 139 76.27 9.06 -48.61
C LYS A 139 76.02 9.26 -47.14
N TYR A 140 74.78 9.09 -46.71
CA TYR A 140 74.39 9.28 -45.31
C TYR A 140 73.32 8.28 -44.85
N MET A 141 73.19 8.08 -43.54
CA MET A 141 72.13 7.28 -42.92
C MET A 141 71.79 7.77 -41.51
N LEU A 142 70.63 7.36 -40.99
CA LEU A 142 70.22 7.59 -39.61
C LEU A 142 69.91 6.24 -38.95
N GLU A 143 70.87 5.70 -38.22
CA GLU A 143 70.68 4.46 -37.46
C GLU A 143 69.57 4.67 -36.42
N GLY A 144 68.67 3.70 -36.32
CA GLY A 144 67.42 3.81 -35.56
C GLY A 144 66.22 4.25 -36.42
N PHE A 145 66.43 4.71 -37.65
CA PHE A 145 65.37 5.02 -38.63
C PHE A 145 65.50 4.25 -39.94
N ASN A 146 66.69 4.26 -40.57
CA ASN A 146 66.98 3.51 -41.79
C ASN A 146 68.32 2.77 -41.70
N GLU A 147 68.37 1.54 -42.23
CA GLU A 147 69.56 0.67 -42.19
C GLU A 147 70.48 0.85 -43.42
N ASP A 148 69.92 1.27 -44.58
CA ASP A 148 70.69 1.45 -45.82
C ASP A 148 71.26 2.86 -45.97
N TRP A 149 72.43 2.95 -46.61
CA TRP A 149 73.07 4.22 -46.99
C TRP A 149 72.32 4.88 -48.15
N ILE A 150 72.01 6.17 -48.01
CA ILE A 150 71.39 6.99 -49.04
C ILE A 150 72.48 7.75 -49.78
N GLU A 151 72.72 7.43 -51.05
CA GLU A 151 73.66 8.14 -51.92
C GLU A 151 73.02 9.37 -52.56
N LYS A 152 73.75 10.49 -52.63
CA LYS A 152 73.32 11.71 -53.32
C LYS A 152 74.44 12.35 -54.14
N ASP A 153 74.05 12.88 -55.30
CA ASP A 153 74.90 13.67 -56.17
C ASP A 153 75.20 15.08 -55.63
N HIS A 154 76.26 15.67 -56.17
CA HIS A 154 76.93 16.93 -55.82
C HIS A 154 76.07 18.16 -55.45
N ASP A 155 74.83 18.24 -55.95
CA ASP A 155 73.94 19.40 -55.74
C ASP A 155 73.14 19.36 -54.43
N LYS A 156 73.09 18.23 -53.70
CA LYS A 156 72.25 18.10 -52.49
C LYS A 156 73.05 17.71 -51.25
N ARG A 157 73.58 18.73 -50.57
CA ARG A 157 74.41 18.62 -49.35
C ARG A 157 73.63 18.55 -48.03
N PHE A 158 72.40 18.01 -48.06
CA PHE A 158 71.55 17.92 -46.87
C PHE A 158 70.76 16.60 -46.78
N ALA A 159 70.53 16.15 -45.55
CA ALA A 159 69.72 14.98 -45.18
C ALA A 159 68.52 15.42 -44.34
N ASN A 160 67.30 15.11 -44.76
CA ASN A 160 66.06 15.52 -44.08
C ASN A 160 65.32 14.32 -43.50
N TYR A 161 64.89 14.43 -42.24
CA TYR A 161 64.11 13.43 -41.52
C TYR A 161 62.87 14.10 -40.93
N SER A 162 61.72 13.45 -41.07
CA SER A 162 60.43 13.99 -40.63
C SER A 162 59.64 12.97 -39.85
N ASN A 163 58.94 13.42 -38.83
CA ASN A 163 58.05 12.64 -37.98
C ASN A 163 58.69 11.39 -37.34
N LEU A 164 59.87 11.56 -36.74
CA LEU A 164 60.54 10.49 -36.02
C LEU A 164 59.86 10.16 -34.67
N ASP A 165 59.88 8.90 -34.28
CA ASP A 165 59.38 8.46 -32.98
C ASP A 165 60.33 8.86 -31.84
N ALA A 166 59.88 8.70 -30.59
CA ALA A 166 60.76 8.90 -29.44
C ALA A 166 61.77 7.74 -29.34
N GLY A 167 63.06 8.06 -29.29
CA GLY A 167 64.13 7.06 -29.36
C GLY A 167 65.52 7.68 -29.40
N ASP A 168 66.51 6.82 -29.53
CA ASP A 168 67.92 7.17 -29.70
C ASP A 168 68.33 6.87 -31.15
N TYR A 169 68.89 7.86 -31.84
CA TYR A 169 69.26 7.82 -33.26
C TYR A 169 70.73 8.22 -33.45
N VAL A 170 71.38 7.72 -34.50
CA VAL A 170 72.77 8.10 -34.87
C VAL A 170 72.86 8.46 -36.34
N PHE A 171 73.10 9.73 -36.64
CA PHE A 171 73.32 10.21 -38.00
C PHE A 171 74.77 9.94 -38.42
N LYS A 172 74.97 9.40 -39.62
CA LYS A 172 76.29 9.10 -40.17
C LYS A 172 76.41 9.63 -41.59
N VAL A 173 77.55 10.23 -41.94
CA VAL A 173 77.83 10.75 -43.29
C VAL A 173 79.26 10.45 -43.75
N MET A 174 79.39 10.15 -45.04
CA MET A 174 80.65 9.93 -45.77
C MET A 174 80.67 10.75 -47.06
N ALA A 175 81.87 11.05 -47.55
CA ALA A 175 82.10 11.76 -48.81
C ALA A 175 83.25 11.12 -49.62
N SER A 176 83.17 11.21 -50.94
CA SER A 176 84.25 10.83 -51.86
C SER A 176 84.86 12.03 -52.57
N ASN A 177 86.13 11.91 -52.98
CA ASN A 177 86.76 12.89 -53.87
C ASN A 177 86.34 12.66 -55.34
N ASN A 178 86.85 13.50 -56.24
CA ASN A 178 86.59 13.44 -57.68
C ASN A 178 87.08 12.15 -58.38
N TYR A 179 87.86 11.32 -57.70
CA TYR A 179 88.34 10.03 -58.21
C TYR A 179 87.61 8.83 -57.57
N GLY A 180 86.58 9.07 -56.76
CA GLY A 180 85.78 8.01 -56.12
C GLY A 180 86.39 7.41 -54.85
N ASN A 181 87.45 8.00 -54.29
CA ASN A 181 88.01 7.56 -53.01
C ASN A 181 87.17 8.12 -51.86
N TRP A 182 86.48 7.23 -51.14
CA TRP A 182 85.67 7.55 -49.97
C TRP A 182 86.51 7.67 -48.70
N ASN A 183 86.07 8.49 -47.74
CA ASN A 183 86.64 8.49 -46.40
C ASN A 183 86.37 7.16 -45.67
N GLU A 184 87.35 6.67 -44.92
CA GLU A 184 87.27 5.37 -44.21
C GLU A 184 86.34 5.41 -42.99
N THR A 185 86.28 6.54 -42.29
CA THR A 185 85.46 6.70 -41.07
C THR A 185 84.34 7.71 -41.30
N PRO A 186 83.05 7.33 -41.11
CA PRO A 186 81.94 8.28 -41.20
C PRO A 186 82.01 9.31 -40.08
N LYS A 187 81.57 10.55 -40.36
CA LYS A 187 81.28 11.52 -39.31
C LYS A 187 79.94 11.14 -38.68
N GLU A 188 79.90 10.98 -37.36
CA GLU A 188 78.72 10.55 -36.62
C GLU A 188 78.18 11.65 -35.70
N LEU A 189 76.87 11.69 -35.49
CA LEU A 189 76.20 12.58 -34.55
C LEU A 189 74.98 11.89 -33.92
N ARG A 190 74.91 11.88 -32.59
CA ARG A 190 73.84 11.18 -31.85
C ARG A 190 72.66 12.12 -31.57
N VAL A 191 71.43 11.65 -31.77
CA VAL A 191 70.19 12.42 -31.55
C VAL A 191 69.23 11.63 -30.67
N LYS A 192 68.78 12.20 -29.56
CA LYS A 192 67.79 11.59 -28.66
C LYS A 192 66.47 12.36 -28.68
N ILE A 193 65.37 11.70 -29.05
CA ILE A 193 64.01 12.27 -29.01
C ILE A 193 63.29 11.79 -27.74
N LEU A 194 62.93 12.71 -26.84
CA LEU A 194 62.24 12.37 -25.59
C LEU A 194 60.77 11.94 -25.83
N PRO A 195 60.23 10.96 -25.08
CA PRO A 195 58.83 10.56 -25.19
C PRO A 195 57.87 11.64 -24.67
N PRO A 196 56.62 11.69 -25.17
CA PRO A 196 55.61 12.62 -24.67
C PRO A 196 55.20 12.26 -23.23
N PHE A 197 54.76 13.26 -22.45
CA PHE A 197 54.52 13.10 -21.02
C PHE A 197 53.52 11.98 -20.66
N TRP A 198 52.50 11.75 -21.49
CA TRP A 198 51.48 10.71 -21.27
C TRP A 198 51.95 9.27 -21.54
N LYS A 199 53.15 9.09 -22.11
CA LYS A 199 53.80 7.78 -22.33
C LYS A 199 54.94 7.50 -21.34
N THR A 200 55.12 8.35 -20.33
CA THR A 200 56.15 8.14 -19.29
C THR A 200 55.71 7.07 -18.29
N TRP A 201 56.67 6.42 -17.61
CA TRP A 201 56.39 5.36 -16.64
C TRP A 201 55.52 5.85 -15.45
N TRP A 202 55.70 7.10 -15.02
CA TRP A 202 54.91 7.69 -13.94
C TRP A 202 53.48 8.01 -14.39
N ALA A 203 53.23 8.30 -15.68
CA ALA A 203 51.87 8.42 -16.20
C ALA A 203 51.11 7.08 -16.11
N TYR A 204 51.78 5.96 -16.43
CA TYR A 204 51.19 4.62 -16.24
C TYR A 204 50.90 4.31 -14.77
N LEU A 205 51.77 4.74 -13.84
CA LEU A 205 51.51 4.62 -12.41
C LEU A 205 50.24 5.37 -12.00
N ILE A 206 50.05 6.60 -12.49
CA ILE A 206 48.83 7.40 -12.24
C ILE A 206 47.59 6.68 -12.81
N TYR A 207 47.67 6.12 -14.02
CA TYR A 207 46.55 5.36 -14.61
C TYR A 207 46.18 4.13 -13.77
N ALA A 208 47.19 3.39 -13.28
CA ALA A 208 46.97 2.24 -12.42
C ALA A 208 46.31 2.64 -11.09
N LEU A 209 46.77 3.71 -10.45
CA LEU A 209 46.18 4.23 -9.21
C LEU A 209 44.74 4.71 -9.42
N PHE A 210 44.47 5.40 -10.53
CA PHE A 210 43.12 5.85 -10.88
C PHE A 210 42.17 4.66 -11.09
N PHE A 211 42.63 3.61 -11.76
CA PHE A 211 41.85 2.38 -11.95
C PHE A 211 41.53 1.69 -10.61
N VAL A 212 42.51 1.55 -9.71
CA VAL A 212 42.29 0.98 -8.37
C VAL A 212 41.31 1.84 -7.55
N PHE A 213 41.40 3.16 -7.65
CA PHE A 213 40.46 4.07 -7.00
C PHE A 213 39.03 3.89 -7.51
N LEU A 214 38.84 3.76 -8.82
CA LEU A 214 37.52 3.46 -9.42
C LEU A 214 36.97 2.10 -8.95
N MET A 215 37.81 1.06 -8.91
CA MET A 215 37.41 -0.25 -8.37
C MET A 215 36.99 -0.15 -6.90
N TRP A 216 37.72 0.63 -6.10
CA TRP A 216 37.37 0.88 -4.70
C TRP A 216 36.03 1.61 -4.55
N LEU A 217 35.77 2.66 -5.36
CA LEU A 217 34.49 3.36 -5.39
C LEU A 217 33.34 2.43 -5.78
N PHE A 218 33.52 1.61 -6.81
CA PHE A 218 32.51 0.65 -7.26
C PHE A 218 32.19 -0.39 -6.18
N ARG A 219 33.23 -0.96 -5.54
CA ARG A 219 33.06 -1.86 -4.40
C ARG A 219 32.34 -1.18 -3.23
N ARG A 220 32.71 0.05 -2.91
CA ARG A 220 32.08 0.85 -1.85
C ARG A 220 30.60 1.09 -2.15
N TYR A 221 30.25 1.42 -3.38
CA TYR A 221 28.86 1.60 -3.82
C TYR A 221 28.03 0.32 -3.63
N ILE A 222 28.53 -0.83 -4.06
CA ILE A 222 27.83 -2.12 -3.89
C ILE A 222 27.57 -2.43 -2.41
N LEU A 223 28.58 -2.27 -1.55
CA LEU A 223 28.44 -2.56 -0.12
C LEU A 223 27.38 -1.68 0.57
N ILE A 224 27.35 -0.39 0.24
CA ILE A 224 26.35 0.55 0.77
C ILE A 224 24.95 0.17 0.30
N SER A 225 24.80 -0.19 -0.99
CA SER A 225 23.51 -0.57 -1.57
C SER A 225 22.94 -1.85 -0.93
N VAL A 226 23.81 -2.85 -0.69
CA VAL A 226 23.41 -4.11 -0.02
C VAL A 226 22.98 -3.86 1.43
N ASP A 227 23.75 -3.08 2.20
CA ASP A 227 23.41 -2.75 3.58
C ASP A 227 22.07 -1.99 3.68
N TYR A 228 21.85 -1.01 2.80
CA TYR A 228 20.59 -0.27 2.72
C TYR A 228 19.38 -1.20 2.45
N ASN A 229 19.51 -2.10 1.48
CA ASN A 229 18.45 -3.05 1.15
C ASN A 229 18.17 -4.05 2.29
N ASN A 230 19.20 -4.48 3.01
CA ASN A 230 19.05 -5.39 4.16
C ASN A 230 18.34 -4.68 5.32
N LYS A 231 18.72 -3.43 5.63
CA LYS A 231 18.04 -2.61 6.65
C LYS A 231 16.56 -2.42 6.33
N LEU A 232 16.23 -2.10 5.08
CA LEU A 232 14.84 -1.97 4.63
C LEU A 232 14.04 -3.28 4.76
N LYS A 233 14.65 -4.43 4.46
CA LYS A 233 14.01 -5.74 4.63
C LYS A 233 13.72 -6.03 6.11
N ILE A 234 14.68 -5.78 6.99
CA ILE A 234 14.52 -5.97 8.45
C ILE A 234 13.41 -5.06 8.98
N GLU A 235 13.41 -3.77 8.63
CA GLU A 235 12.39 -2.83 9.09
C GLU A 235 10.98 -3.23 8.63
N LYS A 236 10.84 -3.70 7.38
CA LYS A 236 9.56 -4.23 6.87
C LYS A 236 9.12 -5.48 7.62
N PHE A 237 10.05 -6.38 7.94
CA PHE A 237 9.77 -7.59 8.69
C PHE A 237 9.32 -7.28 10.12
N GLU A 238 10.02 -6.38 10.81
CA GLU A 238 9.66 -5.90 12.16
C GLU A 238 8.27 -5.26 12.18
N LYS A 239 7.97 -4.38 11.20
CA LYS A 239 6.64 -3.77 11.06
C LYS A 239 5.53 -4.80 10.85
N ARG A 240 5.79 -5.84 10.05
CA ARG A 240 4.83 -6.95 9.84
C ARG A 240 4.62 -7.74 11.13
N LYS A 241 5.70 -8.13 11.81
CA LYS A 241 5.63 -8.85 13.08
C LYS A 241 4.89 -8.07 14.15
N LEU A 242 5.12 -6.76 14.24
CA LEU A 242 4.40 -5.90 15.17
C LEU A 242 2.89 -5.86 14.87
N LYS A 243 2.52 -5.77 13.59
CA LYS A 243 1.10 -5.83 13.16
C LYS A 243 0.48 -7.19 13.49
N GLU A 244 1.17 -8.29 13.22
CA GLU A 244 0.71 -9.64 13.57
C GLU A 244 0.51 -9.80 15.08
N ILE A 245 1.49 -9.38 15.89
CA ILE A 245 1.38 -9.41 17.36
C ILE A 245 0.20 -8.58 17.85
N ASN A 246 -0.03 -7.40 17.28
CA ASN A 246 -1.18 -6.57 17.64
C ASN A 246 -2.52 -7.22 17.26
N LYS A 247 -2.59 -7.87 16.09
CA LYS A 247 -3.78 -8.61 15.66
C LYS A 247 -4.05 -9.80 16.59
N MET A 248 -3.05 -10.63 16.87
CA MET A 248 -3.18 -11.77 17.79
C MET A 248 -3.60 -11.32 19.20
N LYS A 249 -3.03 -10.22 19.71
CA LYS A 249 -3.44 -9.63 20.99
C LYS A 249 -4.93 -9.25 20.98
N LEU A 250 -5.41 -8.61 19.91
CA LEU A 250 -6.81 -8.20 19.81
C LEU A 250 -7.76 -9.41 19.76
N GLU A 251 -7.43 -10.42 18.96
CA GLU A 251 -8.18 -11.67 18.87
C GLU A 251 -8.25 -12.36 20.23
N PHE A 252 -7.11 -12.48 20.92
CA PHE A 252 -7.02 -13.02 22.27
C PHE A 252 -7.96 -12.30 23.26
N PHE A 253 -7.94 -10.97 23.32
CA PHE A 253 -8.83 -10.22 24.22
C PHE A 253 -10.30 -10.33 23.83
N THR A 254 -10.59 -10.39 22.53
CA THR A 254 -11.97 -10.58 22.03
C THR A 254 -12.50 -11.94 22.46
N ASN A 255 -11.70 -13.00 22.31
CA ASN A 255 -12.07 -14.36 22.69
C ASN A 255 -12.21 -14.50 24.20
N ILE A 256 -11.26 -13.99 24.99
CA ILE A 256 -11.36 -13.97 26.45
C ILE A 256 -12.63 -13.27 26.94
N SER A 257 -13.01 -12.18 26.27
CA SER A 257 -14.23 -11.47 26.65
C SER A 257 -15.48 -12.27 26.39
N HIS A 258 -15.48 -13.06 25.32
CA HIS A 258 -16.53 -14.02 25.07
C HIS A 258 -16.57 -15.07 26.19
N GLU A 259 -15.42 -15.68 26.47
CA GLU A 259 -15.26 -16.70 27.52
C GLU A 259 -15.66 -16.20 28.91
N PHE A 260 -15.53 -14.91 29.21
CA PHE A 260 -16.03 -14.34 30.47
C PHE A 260 -17.51 -13.95 30.44
N LYS A 261 -18.04 -13.50 29.30
CA LYS A 261 -19.44 -13.04 29.20
C LYS A 261 -20.45 -14.17 29.31
N THR A 262 -20.16 -15.33 28.73
CA THR A 262 -21.03 -16.50 28.81
C THR A 262 -21.26 -16.99 30.25
N PRO A 263 -20.23 -17.29 31.06
CA PRO A 263 -20.43 -17.70 32.45
C PRO A 263 -21.07 -16.57 33.29
N LEU A 264 -20.77 -15.29 33.01
CA LEU A 264 -21.45 -14.19 33.70
C LEU A 264 -22.95 -14.12 33.37
N THR A 265 -23.34 -14.44 32.13
CA THR A 265 -24.76 -14.53 31.74
C THR A 265 -25.44 -15.68 32.50
N LEU A 266 -24.76 -16.82 32.60
CA LEU A 266 -25.23 -18.00 33.34
C LEU A 266 -25.27 -17.82 34.86
N ILE A 267 -24.54 -16.84 35.41
CA ILE A 267 -24.65 -16.46 36.82
C ILE A 267 -25.76 -15.41 37.00
N LEU A 268 -25.75 -14.35 36.19
CA LEU A 268 -26.67 -13.22 36.34
C LEU A 268 -28.11 -13.60 36.03
N GLY A 269 -28.36 -14.36 34.95
CA GLY A 269 -29.71 -14.73 34.51
C GLY A 269 -30.49 -15.48 35.58
N PRO A 270 -30.04 -16.69 36.00
CA PRO A 270 -30.72 -17.47 37.04
C PRO A 270 -30.85 -16.71 38.36
N LEU A 271 -29.83 -15.94 38.73
CA LEU A 271 -29.84 -15.17 39.96
C LEU A 271 -30.90 -14.06 39.93
N GLN A 272 -31.05 -13.36 38.80
CA GLN A 272 -32.11 -12.37 38.61
C GLN A 272 -33.49 -13.03 38.66
N SER A 273 -33.67 -14.19 38.01
CA SER A 273 -34.91 -14.96 38.10
C SER A 273 -35.24 -15.37 39.55
N LEU A 274 -34.25 -15.80 40.34
CA LEU A 274 -34.44 -16.13 41.76
C LEU A 274 -34.80 -14.92 42.62
N LEU A 275 -34.27 -13.73 42.31
CA LEU A 275 -34.62 -12.48 42.99
C LEU A 275 -36.04 -11.99 42.66
N GLU A 276 -36.59 -12.39 41.52
CA GLU A 276 -37.96 -12.06 41.10
C GLU A 276 -39.01 -12.97 41.73
N ILE A 277 -38.66 -14.23 42.02
CA ILE A 277 -39.49 -15.11 42.82
C ILE A 277 -39.62 -14.47 44.22
N LYS A 278 -40.86 -14.25 44.68
CA LYS A 278 -41.15 -13.73 46.04
C LYS A 278 -40.65 -14.73 47.09
N THR A 279 -39.35 -14.67 47.42
CA THR A 279 -38.74 -15.49 48.46
C THR A 279 -39.08 -14.89 49.82
N THR A 280 -39.64 -15.71 50.71
CA THR A 280 -40.03 -15.32 52.09
C THR A 280 -38.85 -15.29 53.06
N ASP A 281 -37.71 -15.94 52.72
CA ASP A 281 -36.51 -15.93 53.56
C ASP A 281 -35.60 -14.73 53.25
N LEU A 282 -35.49 -13.83 54.24
CA LEU A 282 -34.64 -12.63 54.20
C LEU A 282 -33.16 -12.96 54.01
N LYS A 283 -32.65 -14.06 54.60
CA LYS A 283 -31.22 -14.43 54.52
C LYS A 283 -30.84 -14.90 53.11
N THR A 284 -31.69 -15.71 52.50
CA THR A 284 -31.52 -16.14 51.10
C THR A 284 -31.56 -14.93 50.16
N LYS A 285 -32.52 -14.00 50.38
CA LYS A 285 -32.62 -12.78 49.57
C LYS A 285 -31.39 -11.88 49.69
N GLU A 286 -30.87 -11.66 50.90
CA GLU A 286 -29.63 -10.91 51.11
C GLU A 286 -28.44 -11.57 50.41
N SER A 287 -28.31 -12.90 50.51
CA SER A 287 -27.24 -13.66 49.86
C SER A 287 -27.30 -13.55 48.34
N LEU A 288 -28.50 -13.66 47.75
CA LEU A 288 -28.73 -13.48 46.32
C LEU A 288 -28.38 -12.04 45.88
N LEU A 289 -28.76 -11.02 46.66
CA LEU A 289 -28.39 -9.63 46.37
C LEU A 289 -26.87 -9.38 46.40
N ILE A 290 -26.15 -10.05 47.30
CA ILE A 290 -24.67 -9.99 47.35
C ILE A 290 -24.08 -10.65 46.11
N MET A 291 -24.56 -11.84 45.74
CA MET A 291 -24.10 -12.55 44.54
C MET A 291 -24.40 -11.74 43.26
N ASP A 292 -25.58 -11.10 43.12
CA ASP A 292 -25.93 -10.22 42.00
C ASP A 292 -24.92 -9.08 41.87
N ARG A 293 -24.65 -8.40 43.00
CA ARG A 293 -23.75 -7.25 43.04
C ARG A 293 -22.33 -7.64 42.61
N ASN A 294 -21.85 -8.80 43.03
CA ASN A 294 -20.53 -9.31 42.65
C ASN A 294 -20.46 -9.72 41.18
N ALA A 295 -21.48 -10.42 40.67
CA ALA A 295 -21.56 -10.78 39.26
C ALA A 295 -21.63 -9.54 38.35
N LYS A 296 -22.43 -8.52 38.72
CA LYS A 296 -22.47 -7.21 38.04
C LYS A 296 -21.16 -6.45 38.16
N HIS A 297 -20.41 -6.62 39.26
CA HIS A 297 -19.08 -6.04 39.40
C HIS A 297 -18.09 -6.67 38.42
N LEU A 298 -17.99 -8.01 38.38
CA LEU A 298 -17.16 -8.73 37.42
C LEU A 298 -17.49 -8.36 35.98
N TYR A 299 -18.79 -8.25 35.66
CA TYR A 299 -19.24 -7.82 34.35
C TYR A 299 -18.70 -6.43 33.96
N ARG A 300 -18.78 -5.46 34.88
CA ARG A 300 -18.20 -4.12 34.67
C ARG A 300 -16.69 -4.17 34.46
N LEU A 301 -15.97 -5.02 35.19
CA LEU A 301 -14.51 -5.19 35.03
C LEU A 301 -14.15 -5.69 33.64
N VAL A 302 -14.84 -6.74 33.17
CA VAL A 302 -14.61 -7.34 31.85
C VAL A 302 -14.88 -6.31 30.75
N ASN A 303 -15.98 -5.56 30.85
CA ASN A 303 -16.28 -4.51 29.89
C ASN A 303 -15.27 -3.35 29.90
N GLN A 304 -14.84 -2.88 31.08
CA GLN A 304 -13.82 -1.83 31.21
C GLN A 304 -12.48 -2.24 30.59
N LEU A 305 -12.07 -3.48 30.81
CA LEU A 305 -10.86 -4.05 30.20
C LEU A 305 -10.97 -4.03 28.67
N MET A 306 -12.16 -4.31 28.14
CA MET A 306 -12.39 -4.34 26.70
C MET A 306 -12.48 -2.98 26.05
N ASP A 307 -13.19 -2.05 26.66
CA ASP A 307 -13.22 -0.66 26.20
C ASP A 307 -11.80 -0.08 26.16
N PHE A 308 -10.98 -0.40 27.16
CA PHE A 308 -9.57 -0.01 27.18
C PHE A 308 -8.76 -0.60 26.02
N ARG A 309 -9.00 -1.86 25.64
CA ARG A 309 -8.29 -2.50 24.52
C ARG A 309 -8.72 -1.95 23.17
N LYS A 310 -10.01 -1.69 22.97
CA LYS A 310 -10.51 -1.03 21.76
C LYS A 310 -9.96 0.39 21.63
N ALA A 311 -9.77 1.09 22.75
CA ALA A 311 -9.09 2.39 22.77
C ALA A 311 -7.60 2.29 22.43
N ASP A 312 -6.90 1.22 22.86
CA ASP A 312 -5.48 0.97 22.55
C ASP A 312 -5.26 0.71 21.05
N SER A 313 -6.20 0.02 20.38
CA SER A 313 -6.07 -0.38 18.98
C SER A 313 -6.53 0.66 17.96
N LYS A 314 -6.94 1.86 18.40
CA LYS A 314 -7.59 2.90 17.56
C LYS A 314 -8.83 2.40 16.79
N GLN A 315 -9.48 1.34 17.29
CA GLN A 315 -10.69 0.78 16.68
C GLN A 315 -11.97 1.41 17.22
N LEU A 316 -11.89 2.19 18.30
CA LEU A 316 -12.97 3.10 18.68
C LEU A 316 -13.00 4.25 17.68
N LYS A 317 -14.01 4.24 16.82
CA LYS A 317 -14.36 5.39 15.99
C LYS A 317 -15.09 6.41 16.86
N VAL A 318 -14.69 7.67 16.77
CA VAL A 318 -15.37 8.79 17.44
C VAL A 318 -16.60 9.13 16.62
N ASN A 319 -17.78 9.05 17.23
CA ASN A 319 -19.06 9.41 16.62
C ASN A 319 -19.50 10.75 17.21
N ALA A 320 -18.89 11.83 16.74
CA ALA A 320 -19.24 13.16 17.20
C ALA A 320 -20.61 13.59 16.66
N VAL A 321 -21.51 13.98 17.56
CA VAL A 321 -22.83 14.51 17.23
C VAL A 321 -22.93 15.95 17.72
N LEU A 322 -23.71 16.77 17.02
CA LEU A 322 -24.01 18.12 17.46
C LEU A 322 -24.95 18.06 18.67
N GLY A 323 -24.62 18.78 19.75
CA GLY A 323 -25.49 18.90 20.91
C GLY A 323 -25.02 19.96 21.89
N ASP A 324 -25.86 20.29 22.86
CA ASP A 324 -25.49 21.16 23.98
C ASP A 324 -24.70 20.37 25.02
N ILE A 325 -23.42 20.71 25.20
CA ILE A 325 -22.57 20.06 26.20
C ILE A 325 -22.90 20.54 27.62
N VAL A 326 -23.49 21.73 27.79
CA VAL A 326 -23.89 22.26 29.11
C VAL A 326 -25.03 21.41 29.67
N ASP A 327 -26.14 21.30 28.94
CA ASP A 327 -27.28 20.45 29.30
C ASP A 327 -26.85 18.99 29.50
N PHE A 328 -26.00 18.45 28.61
CA PHE A 328 -25.49 17.09 28.76
C PHE A 328 -24.71 16.89 30.07
N CYS A 329 -23.78 17.79 30.42
CA CYS A 329 -23.04 17.72 31.67
C CYS A 329 -23.94 17.89 32.89
N GLU A 330 -24.92 18.79 32.84
CA GLU A 330 -25.89 19.02 33.91
C GLU A 330 -26.74 17.77 34.19
N ASN A 331 -27.22 17.11 33.13
CA ASN A 331 -27.97 15.86 33.23
C ASN A 331 -27.15 14.73 33.88
N ILE A 332 -25.86 14.60 33.51
CA ILE A 332 -24.98 13.61 34.14
C ILE A 332 -24.78 13.95 35.62
N VAL A 333 -24.44 15.20 35.97
CA VAL A 333 -24.25 15.59 37.38
C VAL A 333 -25.52 15.34 38.19
N SER A 334 -26.68 15.62 37.61
CA SER A 334 -27.98 15.42 38.24
C SER A 334 -28.23 13.97 38.64
N SER A 335 -27.81 13.01 37.80
CA SER A 335 -27.91 11.58 38.10
C SER A 335 -27.14 11.14 39.36
N PHE A 336 -26.12 11.91 39.78
CA PHE A 336 -25.33 11.63 40.99
C PHE A 336 -25.92 12.26 42.26
N HIS A 337 -26.94 13.13 42.19
CA HIS A 337 -27.54 13.73 43.39
C HIS A 337 -28.07 12.69 44.38
N VAL A 338 -28.67 11.60 43.89
CA VAL A 338 -29.18 10.52 44.77
C VAL A 338 -28.03 9.86 45.55
N LEU A 339 -26.87 9.64 44.92
CA LEU A 339 -25.69 9.06 45.56
C LEU A 339 -25.00 10.07 46.49
N ALA A 340 -24.94 11.33 46.09
CA ALA A 340 -24.40 12.42 46.90
C ALA A 340 -25.21 12.64 48.18
N ASN A 341 -26.54 12.66 48.09
CA ASN A 341 -27.45 12.84 49.22
C ASN A 341 -27.34 11.72 50.25
N LYS A 342 -27.09 10.47 49.82
CA LYS A 342 -26.85 9.35 50.75
C LYS A 342 -25.63 9.55 51.66
N LYS A 343 -24.68 10.39 51.24
CA LYS A 343 -23.48 10.78 51.99
C LYS A 343 -23.53 12.25 52.45
N GLU A 344 -24.68 12.90 52.32
CA GLU A 344 -24.86 14.32 52.64
C GLU A 344 -23.84 15.24 51.92
N LEU A 345 -23.42 14.88 50.71
CA LEU A 345 -22.44 15.66 49.94
C LEU A 345 -23.09 16.87 49.27
N ASN A 346 -22.43 18.02 49.32
CA ASN A 346 -22.82 19.19 48.54
C ASN A 346 -22.24 19.07 47.11
N LEU A 347 -23.07 18.55 46.19
CA LEU A 347 -22.77 18.45 44.77
C LEU A 347 -23.34 19.67 44.03
N SER A 348 -22.50 20.39 43.29
CA SER A 348 -22.92 21.57 42.51
C SER A 348 -22.35 21.56 41.09
N PHE A 349 -23.15 21.98 40.12
CA PHE A 349 -22.75 22.25 38.75
C PHE A 349 -22.80 23.76 38.46
N LYS A 350 -21.77 24.29 37.79
CA LYS A 350 -21.74 25.69 37.35
C LYS A 350 -21.13 25.81 35.96
N SER A 351 -21.86 26.33 34.99
CA SER A 351 -21.31 26.67 33.67
C SER A 351 -21.03 28.17 33.57
N GLN A 352 -19.96 28.55 32.85
CA GLN A 352 -19.67 29.94 32.50
C GLN A 352 -20.61 30.45 31.38
N VAL A 353 -21.12 29.53 30.55
CA VAL A 353 -22.00 29.82 29.42
C VAL A 353 -23.34 29.10 29.63
N SER A 354 -24.45 29.72 29.22
CA SER A 354 -25.79 29.12 29.38
C SER A 354 -26.02 27.92 28.47
N GLU A 355 -25.44 27.96 27.27
CA GLU A 355 -25.55 26.91 26.25
C GLU A 355 -24.22 26.85 25.50
N LEU A 356 -23.76 25.65 25.15
CA LEU A 356 -22.59 25.45 24.31
C LEU A 356 -22.85 24.33 23.31
N ILE A 357 -23.30 24.71 22.12
CA ILE A 357 -23.46 23.79 21.00
C ILE A 357 -22.10 23.40 20.44
N ALA A 358 -21.75 22.12 20.55
CA ALA A 358 -20.49 21.57 20.08
C ALA A 358 -20.67 20.18 19.48
N TYR A 359 -19.76 19.79 18.58
CA TYR A 359 -19.62 18.39 18.19
C TYR A 359 -18.88 17.61 19.26
N PHE A 360 -19.53 16.63 19.87
CA PHE A 360 -18.89 15.70 20.81
C PHE A 360 -19.52 14.31 20.74
N ASP A 361 -18.75 13.30 21.13
CA ASP A 361 -19.26 11.93 21.25
C ASP A 361 -19.90 11.76 22.63
N ARG A 362 -21.24 11.65 22.66
CA ARG A 362 -22.02 11.53 23.90
C ARG A 362 -21.59 10.31 24.72
N ASP A 363 -21.42 9.14 24.09
CA ASP A 363 -21.09 7.90 24.78
C ASP A 363 -19.69 7.97 25.45
N LEU A 364 -18.70 8.52 24.73
CA LEU A 364 -17.34 8.64 25.25
C LEU A 364 -17.28 9.69 26.37
N MET A 365 -17.96 10.82 26.20
CA MET A 365 -18.02 11.88 27.22
C MET A 365 -18.74 11.41 28.48
N GLU A 366 -19.85 10.65 28.34
CA GLU A 366 -20.57 10.07 29.47
C GLU A 366 -19.67 9.13 30.28
N LYS A 367 -18.92 8.24 29.60
CA LYS A 367 -17.98 7.32 30.26
C LYS A 367 -16.89 8.07 31.02
N ILE A 368 -16.36 9.15 30.45
CA ILE A 368 -15.36 10.01 31.09
C ILE A 368 -15.95 10.64 32.36
N MET A 369 -17.09 11.31 32.24
CA MET A 369 -17.75 12.03 33.34
C MET A 369 -18.18 11.08 34.47
N ASN A 370 -18.85 9.97 34.15
CA ASN A 370 -19.30 8.97 35.13
C ASN A 370 -18.13 8.40 35.95
N ASN A 371 -16.97 8.20 35.33
CA ASN A 371 -15.79 7.66 36.00
C ASN A 371 -15.19 8.67 36.99
N ILE A 372 -15.06 9.93 36.58
CA ILE A 372 -14.52 10.98 37.46
C ILE A 372 -15.49 11.30 38.59
N LEU A 373 -16.79 11.47 38.30
CA LEU A 373 -17.81 11.76 39.30
C LEU A 373 -18.01 10.62 40.30
N SER A 374 -18.03 9.37 39.84
CA SER A 374 -18.10 8.22 40.75
C SER A 374 -16.88 8.14 41.67
N ASN A 375 -15.67 8.46 41.18
CA ASN A 375 -14.49 8.55 42.03
C ASN A 375 -14.61 9.71 43.04
N ALA A 376 -15.08 10.89 42.61
CA ALA A 376 -15.29 12.03 43.51
C ALA A 376 -16.26 11.68 44.65
N VAL A 377 -17.44 11.11 44.35
CA VAL A 377 -18.43 10.69 45.35
C VAL A 377 -17.88 9.59 46.26
N LYS A 378 -17.11 8.65 45.71
CA LYS A 378 -16.55 7.54 46.47
C LYS A 378 -15.50 7.98 47.48
N PHE A 379 -14.56 8.84 47.08
CA PHE A 379 -13.40 9.24 47.87
C PHE A 379 -13.60 10.53 48.68
N THR A 380 -14.76 11.18 48.53
CA THR A 380 -15.17 12.28 49.42
C THR A 380 -15.84 11.70 50.68
N PRO A 381 -15.38 12.08 51.88
CA PRO A 381 -16.06 11.78 53.14
C PRO A 381 -17.45 12.39 53.21
N ASP A 382 -18.29 11.87 54.11
CA ASP A 382 -19.64 12.39 54.34
C ASP A 382 -19.59 13.88 54.71
N ASN A 383 -20.60 14.67 54.31
CA ASN A 383 -20.65 16.13 54.43
C ASN A 383 -19.57 16.91 53.63
N GLY A 384 -18.84 16.24 52.74
CA GLY A 384 -17.90 16.88 51.83
C GLY A 384 -18.56 17.64 50.67
N LYS A 385 -17.74 18.24 49.80
CA LYS A 385 -18.17 19.08 48.68
C LYS A 385 -17.60 18.57 47.36
N ILE A 386 -18.43 18.56 46.32
CA ILE A 386 -18.05 18.25 44.95
C ILE A 386 -18.54 19.39 44.05
N ARG A 387 -17.63 19.99 43.29
CA ARG A 387 -17.92 21.06 42.35
C ARG A 387 -17.55 20.62 40.94
N VAL A 388 -18.51 20.72 40.03
CA VAL A 388 -18.32 20.50 38.60
C VAL A 388 -18.50 21.83 37.89
N SER A 389 -17.61 22.14 36.96
CA SER A 389 -17.75 23.37 36.18
C SER A 389 -17.33 23.20 34.74
N LEU A 390 -18.00 23.94 33.85
CA LEU A 390 -17.72 24.01 32.43
C LEU A 390 -17.38 25.45 32.05
N SER A 391 -16.30 25.63 31.30
CA SER A 391 -15.86 26.95 30.81
C SER A 391 -15.24 26.85 29.42
N VAL A 392 -15.23 27.94 28.67
CA VAL A 392 -14.53 28.02 27.38
C VAL A 392 -13.20 28.75 27.60
N VAL A 393 -12.10 28.11 27.24
CA VAL A 393 -10.73 28.58 27.50
C VAL A 393 -9.94 28.74 26.19
N LYS A 394 -8.94 29.61 26.21
CA LYS A 394 -8.03 29.79 25.07
C LYS A 394 -7.08 28.59 24.95
N PRO A 395 -6.72 28.16 23.73
CA PRO A 395 -5.87 27.00 23.51
C PRO A 395 -4.47 27.19 24.09
N ARG A 396 -3.88 26.10 24.63
CA ARG A 396 -2.48 26.11 25.07
C ARG A 396 -1.55 26.01 23.86
N ARG A 397 -0.58 26.95 23.75
CA ARG A 397 0.44 27.07 22.69
C ARG A 397 1.21 25.79 22.30
N ASN A 398 1.15 24.71 23.09
CA ASN A 398 1.98 23.50 22.90
C ASN A 398 1.22 22.28 22.33
N MET A 399 -0.11 22.32 22.16
CA MET A 399 -0.91 21.16 21.70
C MET A 399 -1.60 21.38 20.34
N SER A 400 -1.75 22.62 19.88
CA SER A 400 -2.45 23.00 18.63
C SER A 400 -1.66 22.74 17.34
N ALA A 401 -0.56 21.97 17.39
CA ALA A 401 0.34 21.78 16.24
C ALA A 401 -0.17 20.77 15.19
N ARG A 402 -1.29 20.06 15.43
CA ARG A 402 -1.80 19.03 14.50
C ARG A 402 -2.90 19.49 13.55
N LEU A 403 -3.63 20.57 13.85
CA LEU A 403 -4.69 21.10 12.98
C LEU A 403 -4.42 22.52 12.43
N GLY A 404 -3.31 23.17 12.79
CA GLY A 404 -2.95 24.48 12.24
C GLY A 404 -3.89 25.64 12.59
N GLN A 405 -4.96 25.40 13.35
CA GLN A 405 -5.94 26.40 13.81
C GLN A 405 -5.94 26.51 15.33
N GLN A 406 -5.93 27.74 15.85
CA GLN A 406 -6.14 28.04 17.27
C GLN A 406 -7.63 28.02 17.60
N ASN A 407 -8.26 26.85 17.49
CA ASN A 407 -9.66 26.74 17.91
C ASN A 407 -9.76 26.88 19.44
N PRO A 408 -10.80 27.56 19.96
CA PRO A 408 -11.06 27.59 21.39
C PRO A 408 -11.22 26.17 21.94
N GLU A 409 -10.92 25.96 23.22
CA GLU A 409 -11.13 24.69 23.92
C GLU A 409 -12.28 24.87 24.93
N PHE A 410 -13.04 23.82 25.21
CA PHE A 410 -13.90 23.80 26.40
C PHE A 410 -13.22 22.97 27.51
N GLU A 411 -13.26 23.50 28.72
CA GLU A 411 -12.69 22.90 29.92
C GLU A 411 -13.81 22.46 30.86
N ILE A 412 -13.77 21.20 31.28
CA ILE A 412 -14.61 20.64 32.33
C ILE A 412 -13.70 20.27 33.49
N PHE A 413 -13.97 20.78 34.69
CA PHE A 413 -13.28 20.31 35.89
C PHE A 413 -14.24 19.72 36.91
N VAL A 414 -13.75 18.71 37.62
CA VAL A 414 -14.41 18.10 38.78
C VAL A 414 -13.47 18.23 39.97
N GLU A 415 -13.91 18.97 40.97
CA GLU A 415 -13.19 19.24 42.21
C GLU A 415 -13.92 18.61 43.39
N ASP A 416 -13.21 17.78 44.15
CA ASP A 416 -13.70 17.13 45.36
C ASP A 416 -12.93 17.64 46.59
N SER A 417 -13.56 17.59 47.77
CA SER A 417 -12.93 17.87 49.06
C SER A 417 -12.50 16.58 49.80
N GLY A 418 -12.15 15.53 49.06
CA GLY A 418 -11.85 14.21 49.59
C GLY A 418 -10.44 14.05 50.17
N ILE A 419 -10.01 12.79 50.31
CA ILE A 419 -8.72 12.42 50.90
C ILE A 419 -7.49 12.91 50.10
N GLY A 420 -7.68 13.36 48.86
CA GLY A 420 -6.60 13.80 47.98
C GLY A 420 -5.65 12.67 47.56
N ILE A 421 -4.67 13.02 46.74
CA ILE A 421 -3.69 12.11 46.13
C ILE A 421 -2.29 12.63 46.45
N PRO A 422 -1.40 11.81 47.05
CA PRO A 422 -0.02 12.20 47.32
C PRO A 422 0.74 12.59 46.05
N LYS A 423 1.56 13.65 46.11
CA LYS A 423 2.31 14.18 44.95
C LYS A 423 3.16 13.11 44.24
N SER A 424 3.72 12.17 44.99
CA SER A 424 4.52 11.05 44.47
C SER A 424 3.71 10.02 43.67
N LYS A 425 2.39 9.97 43.87
CA LYS A 425 1.48 9.01 43.23
C LYS A 425 0.69 9.62 42.05
N ILE A 426 0.63 10.94 41.93
CA ILE A 426 -0.10 11.66 40.86
C ILE A 426 0.27 11.16 39.44
N SER A 427 1.56 10.96 39.15
CA SER A 427 1.99 10.48 37.82
C SER A 427 1.60 9.02 37.55
N LYS A 428 1.31 8.25 38.60
CA LYS A 428 1.01 6.80 38.54
C LYS A 428 -0.48 6.48 38.52
N ILE A 429 -1.37 7.41 38.91
CA ILE A 429 -2.83 7.13 38.98
C ILE A 429 -3.48 6.81 37.63
N PHE A 430 -2.85 7.22 36.53
CA PHE A 430 -3.27 6.86 35.17
C PHE A 430 -2.65 5.54 34.68
N GLY A 431 -1.88 4.86 35.53
CA GLY A 431 -1.32 3.53 35.29
C GLY A 431 -2.39 2.43 35.42
N ARG A 432 -2.17 1.31 34.73
CA ARG A 432 -3.11 0.17 34.74
C ARG A 432 -3.08 -0.52 36.08
N PHE A 433 -4.26 -0.86 36.62
CA PHE A 433 -4.42 -1.57 37.90
C PHE A 433 -3.80 -0.85 39.10
N TYR A 434 -3.41 0.41 38.93
CA TYR A 434 -2.76 1.17 39.98
C TYR A 434 -3.82 1.66 40.96
N GLN A 435 -3.62 1.37 42.23
CA GLN A 435 -4.44 1.84 43.34
C GLN A 435 -3.52 2.43 44.39
N VAL A 436 -4.02 3.44 45.10
CA VAL A 436 -3.28 4.02 46.23
C VAL A 436 -3.52 3.12 47.44
N ASP A 437 -2.47 2.47 47.93
CA ASP A 437 -2.48 1.37 48.94
C ASP A 437 -3.08 1.67 50.34
N ASN A 438 -3.81 2.77 50.53
CA ASN A 438 -4.16 3.27 51.87
C ASN A 438 -5.65 3.58 52.13
N VAL A 439 -6.59 2.98 51.39
CA VAL A 439 -8.04 3.15 51.70
C VAL A 439 -8.68 1.82 52.11
N ASN A 440 -8.22 1.27 53.23
CA ASN A 440 -8.97 0.30 54.02
C ASN A 440 -9.98 1.04 54.89
N ARG A 441 -11.17 1.32 54.34
CA ARG A 441 -12.45 1.51 55.04
C ARG A 441 -13.53 1.77 53.97
N SER A 442 -14.54 0.88 53.94
CA SER A 442 -15.75 0.91 53.08
C SER A 442 -15.66 0.25 51.68
N GLY A 443 -15.80 -1.08 51.66
CA GLY A 443 -16.82 -1.81 50.88
C GLY A 443 -16.86 -1.77 49.34
N SER A 444 -15.97 -1.05 48.64
CA SER A 444 -15.97 -1.03 47.17
C SER A 444 -14.55 -0.95 46.63
N LEU A 445 -13.89 -2.07 46.38
CA LEU A 445 -12.66 -2.08 45.58
C LEU A 445 -12.97 -1.55 44.17
N GLY A 446 -12.20 -0.55 43.73
CA GLY A 446 -12.20 -0.13 42.33
C GLY A 446 -11.33 -1.09 41.51
N SER A 447 -11.44 -1.08 40.19
CA SER A 447 -10.65 -1.94 39.30
C SER A 447 -9.21 -1.47 39.06
N GLY A 448 -8.91 -0.20 39.37
CA GLY A 448 -7.68 0.47 38.95
C GLY A 448 -7.58 0.67 37.42
N VAL A 449 -8.65 0.39 36.66
CA VAL A 449 -8.69 0.56 35.19
C VAL A 449 -9.33 1.89 34.80
N GLY A 450 -10.21 2.43 35.64
CA GLY A 450 -11.04 3.59 35.34
C GLY A 450 -10.26 4.83 34.87
N LEU A 451 -9.30 5.32 35.64
CA LEU A 451 -8.55 6.54 35.27
C LEU A 451 -7.66 6.32 34.04
N ALA A 452 -7.06 5.13 33.89
CA ALA A 452 -6.27 4.78 32.72
C ALA A 452 -7.13 4.76 31.42
N LEU A 453 -8.36 4.25 31.51
CA LEU A 453 -9.34 4.32 30.43
C LEU A 453 -9.74 5.76 30.14
N THR A 454 -10.05 6.55 31.18
CA THR A 454 -10.43 7.97 31.05
C THR A 454 -9.37 8.77 30.28
N LYS A 455 -8.09 8.62 30.64
CA LYS A 455 -6.98 9.29 29.95
C LYS A 455 -6.89 8.93 28.47
N LYS A 456 -7.19 7.67 28.12
CA LYS A 456 -7.24 7.24 26.73
C LYS A 456 -8.44 7.79 25.97
N LEU A 457 -9.63 7.76 26.58
CA LEU A 457 -10.84 8.30 25.97
C LEU A 457 -10.70 9.80 25.72
N VAL A 458 -10.16 10.54 26.68
CA VAL A 458 -9.85 11.97 26.52
C VAL A 458 -8.87 12.19 25.36
N GLY A 459 -7.81 11.39 25.26
CA GLY A 459 -6.88 11.47 24.13
C GLY A 459 -7.44 11.04 22.77
N LEU A 460 -8.46 10.18 22.73
CA LEU A 460 -9.19 9.84 21.49
C LEU A 460 -10.06 10.99 20.99
N LEU A 461 -10.56 11.82 21.91
CA LEU A 461 -11.30 13.05 21.62
C LEU A 461 -10.37 14.26 21.39
N ASP A 462 -9.09 14.01 21.10
CA ASP A 462 -8.02 15.02 20.97
C ASP A 462 -7.92 15.99 22.17
N GLY A 463 -8.39 15.56 23.33
CA GLY A 463 -8.37 16.32 24.58
C GLY A 463 -7.17 16.02 25.47
N SER A 464 -7.11 16.71 26.61
CA SER A 464 -6.13 16.48 27.68
C SER A 464 -6.79 16.38 29.04
N ILE A 465 -6.21 15.58 29.94
CA ILE A 465 -6.64 15.47 31.33
C ILE A 465 -5.46 15.70 32.26
N ASP A 466 -5.61 16.69 33.14
CA ASP A 466 -4.68 17.07 34.18
C ASP A 466 -5.30 16.82 35.56
N VAL A 467 -4.46 16.64 36.59
CA VAL A 467 -4.92 16.51 37.98
C VAL A 467 -4.07 17.38 38.90
N VAL A 468 -4.76 18.12 39.77
CA VAL A 468 -4.16 18.90 40.84
C VAL A 468 -4.74 18.37 42.14
N SER A 469 -3.92 17.78 43.00
CA SER A 469 -4.40 17.18 44.23
C SER A 469 -3.43 17.43 45.38
N ARG A 470 -3.99 17.55 46.59
CA ARG A 470 -3.24 17.69 47.84
C ARG A 470 -3.85 16.74 48.86
N GLU A 471 -3.00 15.97 49.53
CA GLU A 471 -3.44 15.02 50.56
C GLU A 471 -4.27 15.72 51.64
N ASN A 472 -5.41 15.14 51.98
CA ASN A 472 -6.45 15.64 52.88
C ASN A 472 -7.06 17.00 52.54
N LYS A 473 -6.86 17.49 51.32
CA LYS A 473 -7.46 18.76 50.82
C LYS A 473 -8.27 18.57 49.54
N GLY A 474 -8.42 17.33 49.08
CA GLY A 474 -9.18 16.99 47.87
C GLY A 474 -8.37 16.97 46.58
N SER A 475 -9.07 16.70 45.48
CA SER A 475 -8.50 16.61 44.14
C SER A 475 -9.32 17.42 43.13
N ARG A 476 -8.64 17.97 42.12
CA ARG A 476 -9.26 18.62 40.97
C ARG A 476 -8.77 17.93 39.70
N PHE A 477 -9.67 17.28 39.00
CA PHE A 477 -9.45 16.74 37.66
C PHE A 477 -9.90 17.78 36.64
N VAL A 478 -9.03 18.12 35.70
CA VAL A 478 -9.28 19.14 34.67
C VAL A 478 -9.18 18.48 33.31
N MET A 479 -10.26 18.51 32.53
CA MET A 479 -10.33 17.95 31.19
C MET A 479 -10.55 19.07 30.20
N ARG A 480 -9.83 19.04 29.09
CA ARG A 480 -9.92 20.04 28.02
C ARG A 480 -10.12 19.36 26.69
N PHE A 481 -11.02 19.88 25.88
CA PHE A 481 -11.36 19.34 24.57
C PHE A 481 -11.39 20.46 23.54
N PRO A 482 -10.99 20.19 22.29
CA PRO A 482 -11.10 21.16 21.21
C PRO A 482 -12.58 21.48 20.93
N LEU A 483 -12.93 22.76 20.82
CA LEU A 483 -14.24 23.17 20.37
C LEU A 483 -14.26 23.11 18.84
N ILE A 484 -14.93 22.09 18.31
CA ILE A 484 -15.16 21.94 16.86
C ILE A 484 -16.48 22.63 16.55
N VAL A 485 -16.41 23.84 15.98
CA VAL A 485 -17.59 24.63 15.57
C VAL A 485 -17.88 24.45 14.08
N ASP A 486 -16.86 24.15 13.27
CA ASP A 486 -16.98 23.85 11.85
C ASP A 486 -16.23 22.56 11.50
N SER A 487 -16.92 21.61 10.87
CA SER A 487 -16.28 20.62 10.01
C SER A 487 -17.19 20.35 8.80
N PRO A 488 -16.66 20.40 7.56
CA PRO A 488 -17.36 19.86 6.41
C PRO A 488 -17.37 18.33 6.51
N SER A 489 -18.43 17.72 5.98
CA SER A 489 -18.74 16.28 5.94
C SER A 489 -19.16 15.64 7.28
N ILE A 490 -20.48 15.54 7.46
CA ILE A 490 -21.24 14.28 7.59
C ILE A 490 -22.72 14.68 7.52
N GLU A 491 -23.37 14.34 6.41
CA GLU A 491 -24.81 14.48 6.22
C GLU A 491 -25.58 13.49 7.11
N GLY A 492 -26.56 14.03 7.85
CA GLY A 492 -27.88 13.41 8.00
C GLY A 492 -28.05 12.27 9.00
N LYS A 493 -28.56 12.60 10.19
CA LYS A 493 -29.98 12.38 10.56
C LYS A 493 -30.19 12.81 12.02
N ILE A 494 -30.85 13.94 12.20
CA ILE A 494 -31.46 14.34 13.47
C ILE A 494 -32.80 13.60 13.53
N GLU A 495 -32.89 12.55 14.34
CA GLU A 495 -34.15 11.93 14.73
C GLU A 495 -34.55 12.52 16.08
N ASN A 496 -35.52 13.43 16.05
CA ASN A 496 -36.22 13.93 17.23
C ASN A 496 -37.04 12.78 17.82
N ILE A 497 -36.60 12.22 18.95
CA ILE A 497 -37.45 11.38 19.80
C ILE A 497 -37.99 12.28 20.89
N LEU A 498 -39.14 12.89 20.61
CA LEU A 498 -40.03 13.44 21.62
C LEU A 498 -40.76 12.28 22.30
N LEU A 499 -40.72 12.30 23.62
CA LEU A 499 -41.46 11.46 24.54
C LEU A 499 -42.96 11.68 24.32
N GLU A 500 -43.70 10.62 23.98
CA GLU A 500 -45.13 10.53 24.23
C GLU A 500 -45.39 9.35 25.15
N GLU A 501 -45.61 9.69 26.42
CA GLU A 501 -46.32 8.86 27.38
C GLU A 501 -47.79 8.79 26.97
N GLY A 502 -48.28 7.57 26.74
CA GLY A 502 -49.68 7.30 26.45
C GLY A 502 -50.10 6.03 27.20
N ILE A 503 -50.53 6.22 28.44
CA ILE A 503 -51.20 5.20 29.26
C ILE A 503 -52.57 4.94 28.61
N SER A 504 -52.91 3.68 28.40
CA SER A 504 -54.29 3.24 28.21
C SER A 504 -54.46 1.88 28.87
N GLU A 505 -55.00 1.93 30.08
CA GLU A 505 -55.78 0.84 30.66
C GLU A 505 -56.98 0.56 29.78
N LEU A 506 -57.36 -0.72 29.64
CA LEU A 506 -58.75 -1.18 29.63
C LEU A 506 -58.79 -2.72 29.66
N GLU A 507 -59.11 -3.19 30.86
CA GLU A 507 -60.13 -4.18 31.21
C GLU A 507 -60.27 -5.53 30.50
N ARG A 508 -60.45 -6.53 31.38
CA ARG A 508 -60.88 -7.90 31.16
C ARG A 508 -62.39 -7.97 30.95
N ASN A 509 -62.81 -8.92 30.11
CA ASN A 509 -63.97 -9.83 30.23
C ASN A 509 -63.82 -10.82 29.05
N GLY A 510 -64.05 -12.13 29.11
CA GLY A 510 -65.00 -12.91 29.88
C GLY A 510 -65.76 -13.79 28.86
N SER A 511 -65.38 -15.07 28.80
CA SER A 511 -66.12 -16.27 28.34
C SER A 511 -67.28 -16.15 27.32
N ASP A 512 -67.28 -16.96 26.27
CA ASP A 512 -68.01 -18.25 26.31
C ASP A 512 -67.80 -19.15 25.09
N ALA A 513 -67.93 -20.45 25.37
CA ALA A 513 -67.80 -21.57 24.46
C ALA A 513 -69.07 -21.77 23.61
N ASN A 514 -68.89 -22.29 22.39
CA ASN A 514 -69.78 -23.32 21.88
C ASN A 514 -69.13 -24.17 20.77
N SER A 515 -69.63 -25.39 20.70
CA SER A 515 -69.02 -26.62 20.25
C SER A 515 -69.42 -27.04 18.82
N VAL A 516 -68.87 -28.21 18.42
CA VAL A 516 -69.24 -29.08 17.27
C VAL A 516 -68.48 -28.70 15.98
N SER A 517 -67.76 -29.58 15.26
CA SER A 517 -67.75 -31.06 15.13
C SER A 517 -66.41 -31.60 14.58
N LYS A 518 -66.14 -32.90 14.82
CA LYS A 518 -64.99 -33.71 14.33
C LYS A 518 -65.00 -33.89 12.80
N ASP A 519 -63.81 -33.93 12.19
CA ASP A 519 -63.35 -35.06 11.37
C ASP A 519 -61.84 -34.99 11.00
N SER A 520 -61.17 -36.14 11.18
CA SER A 520 -59.95 -36.65 10.51
C SER A 520 -58.53 -36.13 10.85
N GLU A 521 -57.92 -36.81 11.83
CA GLU A 521 -56.61 -37.53 11.75
C GLU A 521 -55.26 -36.83 11.46
N PHE A 522 -55.14 -35.49 11.50
CA PHE A 522 -53.80 -34.83 11.55
C PHE A 522 -53.68 -33.68 12.57
N GLU A 523 -54.43 -33.70 13.68
CA GLU A 523 -54.43 -32.61 14.65
C GLU A 523 -54.15 -33.06 16.09
N ILE A 524 -52.88 -33.23 16.44
CA ILE A 524 -52.41 -33.11 17.83
C ILE A 524 -51.00 -32.51 17.82
N GLU A 525 -50.86 -31.18 18.05
CA GLU A 525 -49.74 -30.52 18.78
C GLU A 525 -49.65 -28.96 18.68
N ASP A 526 -50.57 -28.25 18.01
CA ASP A 526 -50.40 -26.82 17.71
C ASP A 526 -51.11 -25.84 18.68
N LYS A 527 -50.72 -25.79 19.96
CA LYS A 527 -51.12 -24.65 20.84
C LYS A 527 -50.02 -23.65 21.15
N LEU A 528 -48.74 -24.04 21.10
CA LEU A 528 -47.64 -23.14 21.42
C LEU A 528 -46.73 -22.89 20.18
N PRO A 529 -46.33 -21.62 19.94
CA PRO A 529 -45.40 -21.28 18.86
C PRO A 529 -44.07 -22.02 19.03
N LEU A 530 -43.47 -22.39 17.89
CA LEU A 530 -42.22 -23.12 17.81
C LEU A 530 -41.03 -22.17 17.80
N MET A 531 -40.10 -22.34 18.74
CA MET A 531 -38.85 -21.59 18.85
C MET A 531 -37.66 -22.51 18.56
N LEU A 532 -36.74 -22.05 17.72
CA LEU A 532 -35.44 -22.69 17.53
C LEU A 532 -34.37 -21.92 18.31
N ILE A 533 -33.60 -22.62 19.14
CA ILE A 533 -32.45 -22.08 19.86
C ILE A 533 -31.19 -22.68 19.26
N VAL A 534 -30.32 -21.82 18.71
CA VAL A 534 -29.02 -22.18 18.14
C VAL A 534 -27.93 -21.57 19.02
N GLU A 535 -27.30 -22.40 19.84
CA GLU A 535 -26.30 -22.01 20.84
C GLU A 535 -25.39 -23.21 21.10
N ASP A 536 -24.08 -23.00 21.05
CA ASP A 536 -23.06 -24.04 21.17
C ASP A 536 -22.77 -24.40 22.64
N ASN A 537 -22.97 -23.47 23.57
CA ASN A 537 -22.86 -23.71 24.99
C ASN A 537 -24.09 -24.45 25.54
N SER A 538 -23.91 -25.70 25.99
CA SER A 538 -24.99 -26.55 26.50
C SER A 538 -25.72 -25.98 27.71
N ASP A 539 -25.03 -25.26 28.59
CA ASP A 539 -25.63 -24.66 29.78
C ASP A 539 -26.48 -23.43 29.42
N MET A 540 -26.00 -22.60 28.50
CA MET A 540 -26.76 -21.47 27.95
C MET A 540 -27.99 -21.94 27.21
N GLN A 541 -27.85 -23.00 26.41
CA GLN A 541 -28.95 -23.62 25.69
C GLN A 541 -29.99 -24.20 26.66
N ARG A 542 -29.57 -24.81 27.78
CA ARG A 542 -30.45 -25.31 28.83
C ARG A 542 -31.14 -24.18 29.59
N PHE A 543 -30.42 -23.11 29.91
CA PHE A 543 -30.97 -21.92 30.56
C PHE A 543 -32.05 -21.26 29.69
N LEU A 544 -31.74 -20.97 28.42
CA LEU A 544 -32.72 -20.43 27.47
C LEU A 544 -33.93 -21.34 27.29
N LYS A 545 -33.71 -22.66 27.21
CA LYS A 545 -34.80 -23.64 27.15
C LYS A 545 -35.70 -23.54 28.38
N ALA A 546 -35.14 -23.61 29.58
CA ALA A 546 -35.89 -23.56 30.84
C ALA A 546 -36.69 -22.26 30.99
N SER A 547 -36.17 -21.14 30.50
CA SER A 547 -36.90 -19.87 30.56
C SER A 547 -38.07 -19.78 29.56
N PHE A 548 -37.99 -20.46 28.42
CA PHE A 548 -39.02 -20.37 27.36
C PHE A 548 -39.96 -21.59 27.26
N GLU A 549 -39.64 -22.73 27.88
CA GLU A 549 -40.37 -24.00 27.68
C GLU A 549 -41.84 -23.95 28.10
N ASN A 550 -42.21 -23.06 29.02
CA ASN A 550 -43.59 -22.88 29.45
C ASN A 550 -44.46 -22.13 28.43
N GLN A 551 -43.85 -21.39 27.49
CA GLN A 551 -44.55 -20.52 26.54
C GLN A 551 -44.32 -20.93 25.07
N TYR A 552 -43.32 -21.78 24.81
CA TYR A 552 -42.90 -22.15 23.46
C TYR A 552 -42.57 -23.63 23.36
N ARG A 553 -42.82 -24.24 22.21
CA ARG A 553 -42.18 -25.51 21.86
C ARG A 553 -40.75 -25.22 21.42
N ILE A 554 -39.77 -25.95 21.94
CA ILE A 554 -38.36 -25.61 21.74
C ILE A 554 -37.64 -26.70 20.96
N ILE A 555 -37.00 -26.32 19.86
CA ILE A 555 -36.01 -27.14 19.16
C ILE A 555 -34.62 -26.53 19.42
N GLN A 556 -33.64 -27.39 19.65
CA GLN A 556 -32.27 -26.98 19.98
C GLN A 556 -31.28 -27.40 18.89
N ALA A 557 -30.28 -26.57 18.60
CA ALA A 557 -29.17 -26.87 17.71
C ALA A 557 -27.85 -26.36 18.31
N LEU A 558 -26.76 -27.11 18.13
CA LEU A 558 -25.45 -26.79 18.71
C LEU A 558 -24.57 -25.92 17.82
N ASN A 559 -24.94 -25.72 16.55
CA ASN A 559 -24.21 -24.86 15.62
C ASN A 559 -25.13 -24.37 14.49
N GLY A 560 -24.66 -23.39 13.70
CA GLY A 560 -25.44 -22.81 12.61
C GLY A 560 -25.84 -23.82 11.52
N LYS A 561 -25.04 -24.88 11.29
CA LYS A 561 -25.33 -25.90 10.29
C LYS A 561 -26.51 -26.78 10.68
N GLN A 562 -26.49 -27.34 11.89
CA GLN A 562 -27.62 -28.07 12.47
C GLN A 562 -28.84 -27.17 12.62
N GLY A 563 -28.62 -25.90 12.97
CA GLY A 563 -29.68 -24.89 13.05
C GLY A 563 -30.37 -24.70 11.71
N LEU A 564 -29.61 -24.64 10.61
CA LEU A 564 -30.12 -24.44 9.25
C LEU A 564 -30.97 -25.64 8.80
N GLU A 565 -30.46 -26.85 9.00
CA GLU A 565 -31.20 -28.09 8.70
C GLU A 565 -32.53 -28.13 9.46
N LYS A 566 -32.48 -27.93 10.79
CA LYS A 566 -33.69 -27.95 11.63
C LYS A 566 -34.66 -26.81 11.29
N ALA A 567 -34.17 -25.63 10.92
CA ALA A 567 -35.02 -24.52 10.51
C ALA A 567 -35.76 -24.80 9.19
N ILE A 568 -35.10 -25.45 8.22
CA ILE A 568 -35.71 -25.82 6.94
C ILE A 568 -36.76 -26.92 7.12
N ASP A 569 -36.48 -27.91 7.97
CA ASP A 569 -37.40 -29.02 8.22
C ASP A 569 -38.61 -28.59 9.05
N ASN A 570 -38.37 -27.75 10.07
CA ASN A 570 -39.39 -27.42 11.07
C ASN A 570 -40.08 -26.07 10.90
N VAL A 571 -39.49 -25.14 10.15
CA VAL A 571 -40.01 -23.78 9.89
C VAL A 571 -40.49 -23.12 11.19
N PRO A 572 -39.58 -22.81 12.15
CA PRO A 572 -39.94 -22.26 13.45
C PRO A 572 -40.59 -20.88 13.33
N ASN A 573 -41.35 -20.49 14.34
CA ASN A 573 -41.96 -19.16 14.43
C ASN A 573 -40.97 -18.07 14.86
N ILE A 574 -39.92 -18.43 15.60
CA ILE A 574 -38.81 -17.53 15.97
C ILE A 574 -37.51 -18.30 16.18
N ILE A 575 -36.38 -17.65 15.87
CA ILE A 575 -35.04 -18.21 16.08
C ILE A 575 -34.25 -17.32 17.05
N LEU A 576 -33.70 -17.92 18.10
CA LEU A 576 -32.65 -17.33 18.93
C LEU A 576 -31.32 -17.94 18.48
N CYS A 577 -30.35 -17.10 18.11
CA CYS A 577 -29.07 -17.57 17.58
C CYS A 577 -27.90 -16.84 18.23
N ASP A 578 -26.90 -17.57 18.73
CA ASP A 578 -25.63 -16.96 19.09
C ASP A 578 -24.87 -16.49 17.83
N VAL A 579 -24.09 -15.43 17.95
CA VAL A 579 -23.23 -14.94 16.85
C VAL A 579 -21.98 -15.79 16.70
N MET A 580 -21.36 -16.24 17.80
CA MET A 580 -20.09 -16.97 17.77
C MET A 580 -20.32 -18.45 18.04
N MET A 581 -20.31 -19.26 17.00
CA MET A 581 -20.47 -20.71 17.09
C MET A 581 -19.49 -21.41 16.13
N PRO A 582 -19.09 -22.67 16.41
CA PRO A 582 -18.25 -23.46 15.51
C PRO A 582 -18.98 -23.86 14.22
N GLU A 583 -18.20 -24.29 13.21
CA GLU A 583 -18.64 -24.71 11.87
C GLU A 583 -19.30 -23.62 11.01
N MET A 584 -20.43 -23.08 11.47
CA MET A 584 -21.18 -22.01 10.81
C MET A 584 -21.55 -20.96 11.86
N ASP A 585 -21.02 -19.75 11.69
CA ASP A 585 -21.29 -18.65 12.60
C ASP A 585 -22.72 -18.13 12.46
N GLY A 586 -23.18 -17.39 13.46
CA GLY A 586 -24.56 -16.91 13.49
C GLY A 586 -24.90 -15.89 12.40
N ILE A 587 -23.89 -15.19 11.84
CA ILE A 587 -24.09 -14.22 10.76
C ILE A 587 -24.33 -14.98 9.44
N GLU A 588 -23.47 -15.95 9.14
CA GLU A 588 -23.62 -16.84 7.97
C GLU A 588 -24.93 -17.63 8.04
N PHE A 589 -25.29 -18.12 9.23
CA PHE A 589 -26.57 -18.78 9.46
C PHE A 589 -27.76 -17.85 9.18
N CYS A 590 -27.73 -16.62 9.71
CA CYS A 590 -28.77 -15.62 9.47
C CYS A 590 -28.91 -15.34 7.97
N GLU A 591 -27.79 -15.14 7.26
CA GLU A 591 -27.77 -14.89 5.83
C GLU A 591 -28.43 -16.05 5.04
N LYS A 592 -28.09 -17.30 5.38
CA LYS A 592 -28.68 -18.48 4.72
C LYS A 592 -30.16 -18.64 5.02
N ILE A 593 -30.62 -18.35 6.25
CA ILE A 593 -32.04 -18.35 6.58
C ILE A 593 -32.78 -17.27 5.78
N LYS A 594 -32.25 -16.05 5.73
CA LYS A 594 -32.90 -14.92 5.03
C LYS A 594 -32.89 -15.08 3.50
N LYS A 595 -31.94 -15.81 2.92
CA LYS A 595 -31.91 -16.14 1.48
C LYS A 595 -32.79 -17.34 1.10
N ASN A 596 -33.07 -18.27 2.02
CA ASN A 596 -33.83 -19.47 1.72
C ASN A 596 -35.33 -19.17 1.66
N GLU A 597 -36.00 -19.50 0.54
CA GLU A 597 -37.43 -19.23 0.38
C GLU A 597 -38.31 -19.89 1.45
N ILE A 598 -37.89 -21.03 2.03
CA ILE A 598 -38.64 -21.72 3.08
C ILE A 598 -38.62 -20.93 4.40
N THR A 599 -37.48 -20.35 4.77
CA THR A 599 -37.24 -19.81 6.11
C THR A 599 -37.02 -18.29 6.16
N ASN A 600 -36.94 -17.61 5.02
CA ASN A 600 -36.68 -16.17 4.94
C ASN A 600 -37.65 -15.29 5.75
N HIS A 601 -38.88 -15.77 5.87
CA HIS A 601 -39.95 -15.14 6.62
C HIS A 601 -39.82 -15.36 8.12
N VAL A 602 -38.88 -16.13 8.66
CA VAL A 602 -38.75 -16.42 10.09
C VAL A 602 -37.97 -15.30 10.79
N PRO A 603 -38.37 -14.83 11.99
CA PRO A 603 -37.68 -13.76 12.69
C PRO A 603 -36.48 -14.32 13.45
N ILE A 604 -35.36 -13.60 13.41
CA ILE A 604 -34.12 -14.01 14.07
C ILE A 604 -33.68 -12.95 15.07
N ILE A 605 -33.50 -13.37 16.33
CA ILE A 605 -32.85 -12.58 17.37
C ILE A 605 -31.42 -13.11 17.55
N MET A 606 -30.45 -12.24 17.30
CA MET A 606 -29.04 -12.56 17.48
C MET A 606 -28.58 -12.20 18.90
N LEU A 607 -28.06 -13.19 19.62
CA LEU A 607 -27.38 -13.02 20.91
C LEU A 607 -25.90 -12.78 20.63
N THR A 608 -25.30 -11.72 21.19
CA THR A 608 -23.91 -11.38 20.85
C THR A 608 -23.07 -10.92 22.03
N ALA A 609 -21.83 -11.41 22.17
CA ALA A 609 -20.87 -10.83 23.10
C ALA A 609 -20.31 -9.47 22.61
N LYS A 610 -20.44 -9.15 21.31
CA LYS A 610 -19.87 -7.92 20.71
C LYS A 610 -20.91 -6.81 20.68
N GLY A 611 -20.82 -5.88 21.64
CA GLY A 611 -21.64 -4.66 21.66
C GLY A 611 -21.23 -3.58 20.65
N SER A 612 -20.32 -3.85 19.71
CA SER A 612 -19.86 -2.84 18.73
C SER A 612 -20.90 -2.54 17.67
N ILE A 613 -21.01 -1.25 17.32
CA ILE A 613 -21.86 -0.73 16.24
C ILE A 613 -21.59 -1.47 14.91
N GLU A 614 -20.34 -1.83 14.60
CA GLU A 614 -20.00 -2.59 13.38
C GLU A 614 -20.60 -4.01 13.33
N SER A 615 -20.77 -4.67 14.48
CA SER A 615 -21.43 -5.98 14.55
C SER A 615 -22.95 -5.85 14.38
N LYS A 616 -23.54 -4.75 14.88
CA LYS A 616 -24.95 -4.42 14.65
C LYS A 616 -25.22 -4.03 13.20
N LEU A 617 -24.33 -3.25 12.58
CA LEU A 617 -24.44 -2.80 11.18
C LEU A 617 -24.36 -3.97 10.20
N LYS A 618 -23.32 -4.83 10.29
CA LYS A 618 -23.23 -6.04 9.47
C LYS A 618 -24.43 -6.96 9.65
N GLY A 619 -24.97 -6.99 10.86
CA GLY A 619 -26.12 -7.79 11.19
C GLY A 619 -27.45 -7.31 10.58
N LEU A 620 -27.68 -5.99 10.62
CA LEU A 620 -28.81 -5.34 9.94
C LEU A 620 -28.70 -5.46 8.41
N GLU A 621 -27.48 -5.36 7.86
CA GLU A 621 -27.22 -5.61 6.43
C GLU A 621 -27.59 -7.05 6.01
N VAL A 622 -27.43 -8.02 6.91
CA VAL A 622 -27.74 -9.44 6.68
C VAL A 622 -29.21 -9.78 6.97
N GLY A 623 -29.98 -8.85 7.53
CA GLY A 623 -31.44 -8.95 7.64
C GLY A 623 -31.97 -9.58 8.94
N ALA A 624 -31.20 -9.59 10.03
CA ALA A 624 -31.74 -10.03 11.33
C ALA A 624 -32.73 -9.00 11.91
N ASP A 625 -33.76 -9.49 12.61
CA ASP A 625 -34.85 -8.66 13.12
C ASP A 625 -34.48 -7.97 14.45
N SER A 626 -33.56 -8.53 15.24
CA SER A 626 -33.15 -7.94 16.53
C SER A 626 -31.78 -8.43 17.02
N TYR A 627 -31.09 -7.58 17.78
CA TYR A 627 -29.82 -7.87 18.45
C TYR A 627 -29.91 -7.68 19.96
N ILE A 628 -29.31 -8.61 20.71
CA ILE A 628 -29.24 -8.54 22.17
C ILE A 628 -27.81 -8.86 22.64
N PRO A 629 -27.14 -7.94 23.36
CA PRO A 629 -25.81 -8.18 23.87
C PRO A 629 -25.81 -9.14 25.08
N LYS A 630 -24.87 -10.10 25.12
CA LYS A 630 -24.55 -10.94 26.29
C LYS A 630 -23.62 -10.18 27.26
N PRO A 631 -23.84 -10.24 28.58
CA PRO A 631 -25.01 -10.80 29.28
C PRO A 631 -26.26 -9.96 29.07
N PHE A 632 -27.39 -10.63 28.90
CA PHE A 632 -28.69 -10.01 28.69
C PHE A 632 -29.58 -10.16 29.92
N ASP A 633 -30.47 -9.19 30.08
CA ASP A 633 -31.60 -9.31 31.01
C ASP A 633 -32.66 -10.20 30.35
N MET A 634 -33.09 -11.24 31.06
CA MET A 634 -34.03 -12.23 30.53
C MET A 634 -35.36 -11.59 30.13
N ARG A 635 -35.83 -10.59 30.88
CA ARG A 635 -37.09 -9.88 30.61
C ARG A 635 -37.03 -9.11 29.30
N ILE A 636 -35.88 -8.48 29.02
CA ILE A 636 -35.68 -7.75 27.76
C ILE A 636 -35.73 -8.72 26.58
N LEU A 637 -35.12 -9.91 26.73
CA LEU A 637 -35.16 -10.96 25.71
C LEU A 637 -36.59 -11.47 25.50
N GLU A 638 -37.33 -11.80 26.56
CA GLU A 638 -38.73 -12.23 26.49
C GLU A 638 -39.65 -11.19 25.85
N MET A 639 -39.53 -9.93 26.23
CA MET A 639 -40.29 -8.84 25.62
C MET A 639 -40.01 -8.70 24.12
N LYS A 640 -38.75 -8.82 23.71
CA LYS A 640 -38.37 -8.76 22.29
C LYS A 640 -38.94 -9.93 21.49
N VAL A 641 -38.87 -11.14 22.04
CA VAL A 641 -39.50 -12.33 21.44
C VAL A 641 -41.00 -12.10 21.26
N LYS A 642 -41.70 -11.67 22.32
CA LYS A 642 -43.13 -11.42 22.31
C LYS A 642 -43.52 -10.36 21.27
N LYS A 643 -42.82 -9.22 21.26
CA LYS A 643 -43.08 -8.12 20.32
C LYS A 643 -42.92 -8.56 18.86
N LEU A 644 -41.85 -9.29 18.53
CA LEU A 644 -41.64 -9.78 17.17
C LEU A 644 -42.74 -10.75 16.73
N LEU A 645 -43.21 -11.63 17.62
CA LEU A 645 -44.31 -12.54 17.31
C LEU A 645 -45.66 -11.81 17.17
N GLU A 646 -45.94 -10.80 18.01
CA GLU A 646 -47.13 -9.95 17.89
C GLU A 646 -47.13 -9.16 16.56
N GLU A 647 -45.99 -8.59 16.17
CA GLU A 647 -45.83 -7.92 14.88
C GLU A 647 -46.12 -8.87 13.71
N ARG A 648 -45.70 -10.14 13.82
CA ARG A 648 -46.03 -11.19 12.82
C ARG A 648 -47.51 -11.51 12.78
N GLU A 649 -48.15 -11.67 13.92
CA GLU A 649 -49.59 -12.00 13.97
C GLU A 649 -50.44 -10.84 13.41
N ASN A 650 -50.07 -9.60 13.75
CA ASN A 650 -50.70 -8.40 13.21
C ASN A 650 -50.54 -8.30 11.68
N LEU A 651 -49.40 -8.73 11.13
CA LEU A 651 -49.23 -8.81 9.68
C LEU A 651 -50.16 -9.85 9.05
N LYS A 652 -50.31 -11.05 9.66
CA LYS A 652 -51.23 -12.09 9.17
C LYS A 652 -52.68 -11.60 9.16
N GLU A 653 -53.14 -10.96 10.23
CA GLU A 653 -54.51 -10.42 10.31
C GLU A 653 -54.76 -9.34 9.25
N LYS A 654 -53.78 -8.47 8.98
CA LYS A 654 -53.86 -7.50 7.88
C LYS A 654 -54.01 -8.17 6.51
N PHE A 655 -53.28 -9.27 6.25
CA PHE A 655 -53.45 -10.06 5.02
C PHE A 655 -54.81 -10.75 4.94
N ARG A 656 -55.33 -11.25 6.07
CA ARG A 656 -56.63 -11.92 6.14
C ARG A 656 -57.80 -10.97 5.85
N LEU A 657 -57.76 -9.75 6.41
CA LEU A 657 -58.87 -8.79 6.32
C LEU A 657 -58.94 -8.02 4.99
N LYS A 658 -57.81 -7.63 4.40
CA LYS A 658 -57.80 -6.75 3.21
C LYS A 658 -57.59 -7.48 1.88
N GLY A 659 -57.28 -8.78 1.92
CA GLY A 659 -56.83 -9.54 0.76
C GLY A 659 -55.54 -8.94 0.16
N ILE A 660 -54.98 -9.62 -0.84
CA ILE A 660 -53.88 -9.08 -1.67
C ILE A 660 -54.51 -8.02 -2.59
N THR A 661 -54.75 -6.82 -2.08
CA THR A 661 -55.19 -5.67 -2.89
C THR A 661 -53.97 -4.89 -3.40
N GLN A 662 -54.15 -4.20 -4.53
CA GLN A 662 -53.11 -3.41 -5.21
C GLN A 662 -52.48 -2.29 -4.34
N ASP A 663 -53.05 -1.98 -3.17
CA ASP A 663 -52.52 -1.02 -2.19
C ASP A 663 -51.38 -1.54 -1.30
N SER A 664 -50.88 -2.75 -1.57
CA SER A 664 -49.71 -3.36 -0.91
C SER A 664 -48.40 -2.58 -1.05
N LYS A 665 -48.35 -1.49 -1.84
CA LYS A 665 -47.18 -0.58 -1.91
C LYS A 665 -47.04 0.38 -0.73
N LYS A 666 -48.10 0.64 0.06
CA LYS A 666 -48.07 1.61 1.19
C LYS A 666 -47.82 0.98 2.56
N ILE A 667 -47.89 -0.33 2.66
CA ILE A 667 -47.61 -1.09 3.89
C ILE A 667 -46.24 -1.70 3.66
N GLY A 668 -45.23 -1.42 4.49
CA GLY A 668 -43.85 -1.91 4.32
C GLY A 668 -43.75 -3.43 4.35
N ILE A 669 -44.15 -4.07 3.25
CA ILE A 669 -44.22 -5.51 3.05
C ILE A 669 -42.88 -5.94 2.45
N ASN A 670 -42.23 -6.90 3.11
CA ASN A 670 -41.03 -7.56 2.60
C ASN A 670 -41.32 -8.13 1.20
N ASN A 671 -40.56 -7.67 0.19
CA ASN A 671 -40.73 -8.02 -1.23
C ASN A 671 -40.76 -9.56 -1.46
N THR A 672 -40.17 -10.32 -0.54
CA THR A 672 -40.09 -11.78 -0.53
C THR A 672 -41.42 -12.50 -0.32
N HIS A 673 -42.29 -12.04 0.59
CA HIS A 673 -43.59 -12.69 0.84
C HIS A 673 -44.51 -12.55 -0.36
N LYS A 674 -44.52 -11.34 -0.94
CA LYS A 674 -45.28 -11.03 -2.15
C LYS A 674 -44.84 -11.92 -3.31
N THR A 675 -43.53 -12.05 -3.54
CA THR A 675 -42.98 -12.88 -4.61
C THR A 675 -43.40 -14.35 -4.48
N PHE A 676 -43.41 -14.91 -3.25
CA PHE A 676 -43.90 -16.28 -3.03
C PHE A 676 -45.39 -16.43 -3.31
N LEU A 677 -46.22 -15.50 -2.82
CA LEU A 677 -47.66 -15.54 -3.05
C LEU A 677 -47.99 -15.38 -4.53
N GLU A 678 -47.32 -14.47 -5.25
CA GLU A 678 -47.48 -14.29 -6.70
C GLU A 678 -47.08 -15.55 -7.49
N LYS A 679 -45.99 -16.22 -7.11
CA LYS A 679 -45.62 -17.52 -7.70
C LYS A 679 -46.70 -18.57 -7.45
N ALA A 680 -47.21 -18.66 -6.22
CA ALA A 680 -48.27 -19.61 -5.88
C ALA A 680 -49.58 -19.32 -6.63
N GLU A 681 -49.99 -18.06 -6.69
CA GLU A 681 -51.16 -17.61 -7.48
C GLU A 681 -50.99 -17.95 -8.96
N LYS A 682 -49.80 -17.71 -9.53
CA LYS A 682 -49.51 -18.05 -10.93
C LYS A 682 -49.64 -19.55 -11.19
N VAL A 683 -49.06 -20.40 -10.34
CA VAL A 683 -49.16 -21.87 -10.48
C VAL A 683 -50.63 -22.32 -10.39
N ILE A 684 -51.41 -21.72 -9.49
CA ILE A 684 -52.85 -22.02 -9.36
C ILE A 684 -53.63 -21.54 -10.59
N GLU A 685 -53.31 -20.36 -11.13
CA GLU A 685 -53.92 -19.79 -12.33
C GLU A 685 -53.63 -20.67 -13.57
N ASP A 686 -52.38 -21.09 -13.75
CA ASP A 686 -51.96 -21.95 -14.86
C ASP A 686 -52.64 -23.34 -14.81
N ASN A 687 -53.12 -23.75 -13.63
CA ASN A 687 -53.79 -25.05 -13.40
C ASN A 687 -55.25 -24.89 -12.95
N LEU A 688 -55.89 -23.75 -13.23
CA LEU A 688 -57.19 -23.40 -12.65
C LEU A 688 -58.31 -24.37 -13.03
N MET A 689 -58.33 -24.83 -14.29
CA MET A 689 -59.34 -25.77 -14.82
C MET A 689 -59.11 -27.22 -14.37
N ASN A 690 -57.95 -27.53 -13.77
CA ASN A 690 -57.62 -28.89 -13.37
C ASN A 690 -58.29 -29.24 -12.02
N ASN A 691 -59.28 -30.11 -12.07
CA ASN A 691 -60.02 -30.58 -10.90
C ASN A 691 -59.17 -31.40 -9.92
N GLU A 692 -58.12 -32.08 -10.40
CA GLU A 692 -57.24 -32.91 -9.58
C GLU A 692 -56.11 -32.11 -8.91
N PHE A 693 -55.88 -30.85 -9.35
CA PHE A 693 -54.81 -30.01 -8.82
C PHE A 693 -55.04 -29.72 -7.33
N GLY A 694 -54.12 -30.20 -6.50
CA GLY A 694 -54.17 -30.14 -5.04
C GLY A 694 -52.94 -29.53 -4.38
N VAL A 695 -52.76 -29.82 -3.08
CA VAL A 695 -51.61 -29.31 -2.31
C VAL A 695 -50.31 -29.99 -2.75
N GLU A 696 -50.38 -31.27 -3.10
CA GLU A 696 -49.26 -32.07 -3.56
C GLU A 696 -48.66 -31.49 -4.84
N ASP A 697 -49.49 -31.12 -5.82
CA ASP A 697 -49.05 -30.52 -7.08
C ASP A 697 -48.48 -29.11 -6.87
N LEU A 698 -49.12 -28.32 -6.02
CA LEU A 698 -48.62 -26.99 -5.65
C LEU A 698 -47.26 -27.09 -4.93
N ALA A 699 -47.09 -28.09 -4.07
CA ALA A 699 -45.83 -28.34 -3.35
C ALA A 699 -44.72 -28.75 -4.31
N LEU A 700 -44.99 -29.66 -5.24
CA LEU A 700 -44.04 -30.06 -6.28
C LEU A 700 -43.66 -28.88 -7.18
N ALA A 701 -44.63 -28.11 -7.66
CA ALA A 701 -44.38 -26.96 -8.54
C ALA A 701 -43.56 -25.86 -7.87
N LEU A 702 -43.72 -25.66 -6.56
CA LEU A 702 -42.96 -24.69 -5.79
C LEU A 702 -41.64 -25.25 -5.23
N SER A 703 -41.36 -26.54 -5.39
CA SER A 703 -40.21 -27.25 -4.80
C SER A 703 -40.22 -27.28 -3.25
N PHE A 704 -41.38 -27.51 -2.64
CA PHE A 704 -41.57 -27.68 -1.19
C PHE A 704 -42.04 -29.11 -0.90
N SER A 705 -41.73 -29.65 0.28
CA SER A 705 -42.50 -30.78 0.80
C SER A 705 -43.91 -30.31 1.19
N ARG A 706 -44.90 -31.21 1.18
CA ARG A 706 -46.28 -30.91 1.60
C ARG A 706 -46.32 -30.23 2.98
N MET A 707 -45.47 -30.67 3.90
CA MET A 707 -45.41 -30.12 5.26
C MET A 707 -44.71 -28.76 5.34
N GLN A 708 -43.64 -28.55 4.58
CA GLN A 708 -43.00 -27.24 4.48
C GLN A 708 -43.95 -26.20 3.87
N LEU A 709 -44.69 -26.60 2.82
CA LEU A 709 -45.68 -25.73 2.18
C LEU A 709 -46.80 -25.37 3.16
N TYR A 710 -47.36 -26.36 3.86
CA TYR A 710 -48.38 -26.14 4.88
C TYR A 710 -47.90 -25.15 5.96
N ARG A 711 -46.72 -25.37 6.54
CA ARG A 711 -46.14 -24.50 7.57
C ARG A 711 -45.89 -23.08 7.06
N LYS A 712 -45.41 -22.94 5.83
CA LYS A 712 -45.18 -21.63 5.20
C LYS A 712 -46.49 -20.86 4.97
N PHE A 713 -47.52 -21.51 4.43
CA PHE A 713 -48.85 -20.89 4.29
C PHE A 713 -49.46 -20.53 5.64
N LYS A 714 -49.35 -21.42 6.64
CA LYS A 714 -49.81 -21.16 8.00
C LYS A 714 -49.08 -19.97 8.64
N SER A 715 -47.78 -19.84 8.38
CA SER A 715 -46.94 -18.77 8.90
C SER A 715 -47.17 -17.41 8.21
N ILE A 716 -47.50 -17.38 6.92
CA ILE A 716 -47.72 -16.13 6.18
C ILE A 716 -49.18 -15.67 6.23
N LEU A 717 -50.13 -16.59 6.05
CA LEU A 717 -51.56 -16.29 5.84
C LEU A 717 -52.48 -16.80 6.95
N GLY A 718 -51.99 -17.66 7.86
CA GLY A 718 -52.81 -18.28 8.90
C GLY A 718 -53.75 -19.40 8.41
N SER A 719 -53.84 -19.61 7.09
CA SER A 719 -54.65 -20.64 6.42
C SER A 719 -53.79 -21.78 5.86
N SER A 720 -54.41 -22.91 5.53
CA SER A 720 -53.72 -24.00 4.83
C SER A 720 -53.58 -23.72 3.33
N ALA A 721 -52.66 -24.42 2.65
CA ALA A 721 -52.52 -24.35 1.19
C ALA A 721 -53.83 -24.74 0.47
N ASN A 722 -54.56 -25.74 0.98
CA ASN A 722 -55.88 -26.14 0.48
C ASN A 722 -56.91 -25.00 0.53
N GLU A 723 -56.95 -24.30 1.67
CA GLU A 723 -57.83 -23.15 1.82
C GLU A 723 -57.44 -21.98 0.92
N PHE A 724 -56.13 -21.79 0.69
CA PHE A 724 -55.62 -20.78 -0.23
C PHE A 724 -56.04 -21.06 -1.68
N ILE A 725 -55.82 -22.28 -2.19
CA ILE A 725 -56.24 -22.71 -3.55
C ILE A 725 -57.75 -22.50 -3.71
N ARG A 726 -58.53 -22.97 -2.74
CA ARG A 726 -59.99 -22.84 -2.75
C ARG A 726 -60.43 -21.38 -2.81
N ASN A 727 -59.86 -20.52 -1.97
CA ASN A 727 -60.23 -19.10 -1.92
C ASN A 727 -59.81 -18.38 -3.21
N TYR A 728 -58.68 -18.75 -3.82
CA TYR A 728 -58.25 -18.22 -5.11
C TYR A 728 -59.24 -18.58 -6.23
N ARG A 729 -59.62 -19.86 -6.35
CA ARG A 729 -60.63 -20.31 -7.32
C ARG A 729 -61.98 -19.59 -7.15
N ILE A 730 -62.42 -19.37 -5.90
CA ILE A 730 -63.65 -18.62 -5.61
C ILE A 730 -63.55 -17.14 -6.02
N LYS A 731 -62.41 -16.48 -5.76
CA LYS A 731 -62.18 -15.10 -6.22
C LYS A 731 -62.18 -15.01 -7.75
N LYS A 732 -61.56 -15.97 -8.43
CA LYS A 732 -61.54 -16.01 -9.90
C LYS A 732 -62.95 -16.26 -10.47
N ALA A 733 -63.73 -17.13 -9.83
CA ALA A 733 -65.14 -17.35 -10.19
C ALA A 733 -65.98 -16.06 -10.04
N ALA A 734 -65.77 -15.31 -8.96
CA ALA A 734 -66.43 -14.02 -8.75
C ALA A 734 -66.10 -13.01 -9.87
N ARG A 735 -64.85 -12.99 -10.32
CA ARG A 735 -64.41 -12.15 -11.43
C ARG A 735 -65.03 -12.57 -12.76
N LEU A 736 -65.03 -13.86 -13.09
CA LEU A 736 -65.66 -14.39 -14.30
C LEU A 736 -67.18 -14.14 -14.33
N LEU A 737 -67.85 -14.19 -13.18
CA LEU A 737 -69.29 -13.87 -13.06
C LEU A 737 -69.62 -12.42 -13.46
N ILE A 738 -68.66 -11.50 -13.32
CA ILE A 738 -68.81 -10.08 -13.68
C ILE A 738 -68.37 -9.83 -15.13
N GLU A 739 -67.22 -10.38 -15.52
CA GLU A 739 -66.54 -10.07 -16.80
C GLU A 739 -67.10 -10.87 -18.01
N THR A 740 -67.77 -12.00 -17.76
CA THR A 740 -68.28 -12.89 -18.82
C THR A 740 -69.78 -13.12 -18.69
N ASP A 741 -70.45 -13.46 -19.79
CA ASP A 741 -71.86 -13.87 -19.81
C ASP A 741 -72.09 -15.36 -19.51
N LEU A 742 -71.03 -16.09 -19.17
CA LEU A 742 -71.08 -17.51 -18.85
C LEU A 742 -72.08 -17.82 -17.72
N ASN A 743 -72.68 -19.00 -17.80
CA ASN A 743 -73.61 -19.46 -16.77
C ASN A 743 -72.84 -20.00 -15.54
N VAL A 744 -73.50 -20.07 -14.38
CA VAL A 744 -72.87 -20.52 -13.12
C VAL A 744 -72.30 -21.95 -13.21
N SER A 745 -72.82 -22.80 -14.10
CA SER A 745 -72.32 -24.16 -14.30
C SER A 745 -71.07 -24.21 -15.18
N GLU A 746 -70.95 -23.33 -16.18
CA GLU A 746 -69.75 -23.16 -17.01
C GLU A 746 -68.59 -22.59 -16.18
N ILE A 747 -68.86 -21.53 -15.40
CA ILE A 747 -67.86 -20.91 -14.53
C ILE A 747 -67.36 -21.90 -13.47
N LEU A 748 -68.23 -22.79 -12.98
CA LEU A 748 -67.85 -23.86 -12.05
C LEU A 748 -66.80 -24.80 -12.65
N TYR A 749 -66.91 -25.13 -13.94
CA TYR A 749 -65.94 -25.96 -14.66
C TYR A 749 -64.64 -25.18 -14.93
N ASP A 750 -64.74 -23.93 -15.37
CA ASP A 750 -63.57 -23.07 -15.67
C ASP A 750 -62.69 -22.79 -14.44
N VAL A 751 -63.26 -22.84 -13.24
CA VAL A 751 -62.52 -22.66 -11.98
C VAL A 751 -62.18 -23.96 -11.26
N GLY A 752 -62.37 -25.11 -11.90
CA GLY A 752 -61.91 -26.41 -11.40
C GLY A 752 -62.70 -26.95 -10.21
N PHE A 753 -64.00 -26.64 -10.10
CA PHE A 753 -64.89 -27.25 -9.11
C PHE A 753 -65.74 -28.34 -9.77
N THR A 754 -65.87 -29.50 -9.12
CA THR A 754 -66.74 -30.59 -9.61
C THR A 754 -68.14 -30.60 -8.98
N ASN A 755 -68.28 -30.05 -7.76
CA ASN A 755 -69.51 -30.10 -6.99
C ASN A 755 -70.14 -28.71 -6.80
N ARG A 756 -71.35 -28.53 -7.34
CA ARG A 756 -72.11 -27.27 -7.31
C ARG A 756 -72.53 -26.82 -5.92
N SER A 757 -72.91 -27.77 -5.05
CA SER A 757 -73.32 -27.50 -3.68
C SER A 757 -72.12 -27.03 -2.84
N TYR A 758 -70.96 -27.66 -3.05
CA TYR A 758 -69.71 -27.27 -2.40
C TYR A 758 -69.24 -25.89 -2.87
N PHE A 759 -69.21 -25.64 -4.18
CA PHE A 759 -68.88 -24.34 -4.76
C PHE A 759 -69.77 -23.22 -4.20
N SER A 760 -71.09 -23.42 -4.18
CA SER A 760 -72.04 -22.42 -3.67
C SER A 760 -71.85 -22.14 -2.18
N LYS A 761 -71.53 -23.17 -1.37
CA LYS A 761 -71.22 -23.02 0.07
C LYS A 761 -69.94 -22.23 0.28
N CYS A 762 -68.88 -22.53 -0.48
CA CYS A 762 -67.60 -21.81 -0.41
C CYS A 762 -67.72 -20.35 -0.89
N PHE A 763 -68.49 -20.11 -1.95
CA PHE A 763 -68.75 -18.78 -2.47
C PHE A 763 -69.54 -17.94 -1.46
N LYS A 764 -70.62 -18.51 -0.89
CA LYS A 764 -71.40 -17.86 0.17
C LYS A 764 -70.57 -17.56 1.41
N LYS A 765 -69.67 -18.46 1.81
CA LYS A 765 -68.74 -18.22 2.92
C LYS A 765 -67.76 -17.07 2.65
N SER A 766 -67.42 -16.81 1.39
CA SER A 766 -66.42 -15.79 1.02
C SER A 766 -67.03 -14.41 0.73
N PHE A 767 -68.28 -14.35 0.28
CA PHE A 767 -68.94 -13.11 -0.17
C PHE A 767 -70.31 -12.84 0.50
N ASP A 768 -70.73 -13.65 1.48
CA ASP A 768 -72.03 -13.61 2.17
C ASP A 768 -73.27 -13.65 1.26
N MET A 769 -73.10 -14.05 -0.01
CA MET A 769 -74.18 -14.16 -0.99
C MET A 769 -73.94 -15.32 -1.96
N SER A 770 -75.00 -15.78 -2.63
CA SER A 770 -74.87 -16.85 -3.64
C SER A 770 -74.21 -16.33 -4.94
N PRO A 771 -73.58 -17.20 -5.74
CA PRO A 771 -73.00 -16.82 -7.03
C PRO A 771 -73.98 -16.08 -7.96
N LYS A 772 -75.27 -16.49 -7.97
CA LYS A 772 -76.32 -15.84 -8.77
C LYS A 772 -76.65 -14.43 -8.28
N GLU A 773 -76.76 -14.24 -6.96
CA GLU A 773 -77.00 -12.92 -6.37
C GLU A 773 -75.82 -11.99 -6.62
N TYR A 774 -74.60 -12.51 -6.50
CA TYR A 774 -73.37 -11.77 -6.79
C TYR A 774 -73.32 -11.29 -8.24
N ALA A 775 -73.57 -12.18 -9.20
CA ALA A 775 -73.64 -11.82 -10.62
C ALA A 775 -74.72 -10.77 -10.90
N LYS A 776 -75.92 -10.92 -10.31
CA LYS A 776 -77.02 -9.96 -10.50
C LYS A 776 -76.70 -8.57 -9.92
N LYS A 777 -75.97 -8.51 -8.81
CA LYS A 777 -75.61 -7.26 -8.12
C LYS A 777 -74.45 -6.52 -8.82
N HIS A 778 -73.52 -7.25 -9.42
CA HIS A 778 -72.25 -6.70 -9.90
C HIS A 778 -72.07 -6.74 -11.43
N ARG A 779 -72.90 -7.45 -12.21
CA ARG A 779 -72.93 -7.30 -13.68
C ARG A 779 -73.50 -5.93 -14.03
N ILE A 780 -72.68 -5.08 -14.64
CA ILE A 780 -73.13 -3.82 -15.22
C ILE A 780 -73.93 -4.15 -16.48
N ASN A 781 -75.22 -3.83 -16.46
CA ASN A 781 -76.12 -4.03 -17.59
C ASN A 781 -75.72 -3.05 -18.72
N PRO A 782 -75.34 -3.48 -19.94
CA PRO A 782 -74.92 -2.59 -21.03
C PRO A 782 -76.04 -1.73 -21.65
N LYS A 783 -77.15 -1.49 -20.92
CA LYS A 783 -78.36 -0.83 -21.43
C LYS A 783 -78.54 0.64 -21.03
N PHE A 784 -77.52 1.29 -20.48
CA PHE A 784 -77.53 2.74 -20.24
C PHE A 784 -76.23 3.40 -20.73
N GLN A 785 -76.06 3.44 -22.04
CA GLN A 785 -75.34 4.52 -22.73
C GLN A 785 -76.16 4.91 -23.97
N ARG A 786 -77.11 5.82 -23.78
CA ARG A 786 -77.64 6.73 -24.78
C ARG A 786 -78.05 8.02 -24.09
#